data_AF-A0A955KI60-F1
#
_entry.id   AF-A0A955KI60-F1
#
_cell.length_a   1.000
_cell.length_b   1.000
_cell.length_c   1.000
_cell.angle_alpha   90.00
_cell.angle_beta   90.00
_cell.angle_gamma   90.00
#
_symmetry.space_group_name_H-M   'P 1'
#
loop_
_entity.id
_entity.type
_entity.pdbx_description
1 polymer ?
#
loop_
_entity_poly.entity_id
_entity_poly.type
_entity_poly.pdbx_seq_one_letter_code
_entity_poly.pdbx_strand_id
1 'polypeptide(L)'
;MNEMSKQFFPEPSRETAVSEVPKSSRYAHILEEAYLYGGLPHLPELEVFSAGEINTEAISEFLLELVDFIERKEQEADEEELENLYRFGQGIHSEFFSASPSLINHIRLPDRLKLMTRATRSKVVQGTFGSVFVGETVYDVSFMKGNLYDVAVKAMEDLSIPEKLDLLHQLRTVGAQAIANGEWSRPAYNQVRQTYESLAHSVDIPVFVQLAAEAGLEALDTEYKNPQLGVIRFEGQTSDSRLNTRFSNKQSKAITDKFFSKYSLDHVVSNSTRILPATKDALVYRDRSGLAAGIIRMDVEQFLDSPKSDLNFDVNQYRIYKQHFDAAEQFPAQRRDKIQVKIYHAIYNEHVGELVASGDAEGAAKVFAEMLPVLSEEEWKTYFIGEIKQREYPSQNELYHKAGDENGRVSHDFVTGLFDYRDQLGERYEEDYMELEAALEHDDFEYAFECASIICRRANLEYITYKKNLNLEIAKLWADFEVELRLDVVQGLEVDEVVEREKMRRVIEQRVQEYETMQSRLSEEDFDLLRRLAVAEDELHQIHQKNFETARQKFEAAMLELGQTKEMQARAEVVRKIENNLDELGDELRAFIEEKLATIEDLPQLELTTLKELVAELKGDESMERVTDEDVLLFQHVHSGELAGKIENEFGFTLSDLSLREQYFFLNYLKRVTPSSAELMKRFTSLYGVDGMRTFLSLEQLGPEFGEYIVNTGNFLKEFGAEHHGEVIFGHFADLQDDINQLPETLSEQLAVTDNIETQELLKEIQEGARRRAAQFLHEIIMGPLGNSSESYQKISDAIKKYQRDAVTLTSTFRTLFQHNQIGLEEMKGLSFETLSSDQLSAEDITEMERLYRENYQEERYQNGFIEAIINKFHHTLEDAEYQQNTRWYMLRHEGKPIGFCKFTDQFDEEGALVSKHFGGFNVNQSYGGGKLGEAMLQQIIEEESYDDAPIIAECIPETRISSKYIDETGFDAVGSEILQGIRLLNIVRDANSVNEIDKQLSKEEAVYLAREVTDGDDFMELSQGQKATRYFYYNNKRYAVFRDRGYAQLAA
;
A
#
# COMPACT_ATOMS: atom_id res chain seq x y z
N MET A 1 -2.16 -37.62 -35.92
CA MET A 1 -2.15 -37.43 -34.45
C MET A 1 -3.54 -37.59 -33.85
N ASN A 2 -4.57 -36.84 -34.28
CA ASN A 2 -5.93 -36.93 -33.70
C ASN A 2 -6.61 -38.33 -33.70
N GLU A 3 -6.17 -39.31 -34.50
CA GLU A 3 -6.72 -40.68 -34.44
C GLU A 3 -6.09 -41.55 -33.34
N MET A 4 -4.91 -41.22 -32.80
CA MET A 4 -4.26 -42.05 -31.75
C MET A 4 -4.88 -41.88 -30.36
N SER A 5 -5.54 -40.74 -30.09
CA SER A 5 -6.20 -40.48 -28.80
C SER A 5 -7.36 -41.46 -28.52
N LYS A 6 -8.06 -41.94 -29.55
CA LYS A 6 -9.25 -42.81 -29.41
C LYS A 6 -8.94 -44.28 -29.09
N GLN A 7 -7.69 -44.69 -29.00
CA GLN A 7 -7.31 -46.09 -28.71
C GLN A 7 -6.97 -46.39 -27.25
N PHE A 8 -6.81 -45.38 -26.39
CA PHE A 8 -6.34 -45.56 -25.01
C PHE A 8 -7.39 -45.29 -23.92
N PHE A 9 -8.55 -44.71 -24.26
CA PHE A 9 -9.63 -44.43 -23.31
C PHE A 9 -10.94 -45.05 -23.81
N PRO A 10 -11.44 -46.15 -23.20
CA PRO A 10 -12.77 -46.66 -23.48
C PRO A 10 -13.83 -45.75 -22.84
N GLU A 11 -14.83 -45.32 -23.61
CA GLU A 11 -15.98 -44.59 -23.06
C GLU A 11 -16.70 -45.43 -21.99
N PRO A 12 -16.94 -44.91 -20.78
CA PRO A 12 -17.68 -45.65 -19.76
C PRO A 12 -19.14 -45.83 -20.18
N SER A 13 -19.62 -47.08 -20.11
CA SER A 13 -20.98 -47.44 -20.48
C SER A 13 -22.00 -46.77 -19.55
N ARG A 14 -22.78 -45.84 -20.10
CA ARG A 14 -23.97 -45.26 -19.43
C ARG A 14 -25.05 -46.32 -19.22
N GLU A 15 -25.01 -47.04 -18.09
CA GLU A 15 -26.18 -47.61 -17.39
C GLU A 15 -25.75 -48.35 -16.10
N THR A 16 -25.39 -47.59 -15.06
CA THR A 16 -25.41 -48.07 -13.66
C THR A 16 -26.02 -47.00 -12.78
N ALA A 17 -26.91 -47.41 -11.88
CA ALA A 17 -27.62 -46.49 -10.99
C ALA A 17 -26.64 -45.86 -9.99
N VAL A 18 -26.54 -44.54 -10.00
CA VAL A 18 -25.79 -43.77 -9.00
C VAL A 18 -26.55 -43.86 -7.68
N SER A 19 -26.03 -44.65 -6.73
CA SER A 19 -26.38 -44.48 -5.32
C SER A 19 -25.96 -43.09 -4.87
N GLU A 20 -26.77 -42.41 -4.06
CA GLU A 20 -26.47 -41.07 -3.53
C GLU A 20 -25.09 -41.07 -2.84
N VAL A 21 -24.08 -40.59 -3.56
CA VAL A 21 -22.77 -40.28 -3.00
C VAL A 21 -22.96 -39.03 -2.12
N PRO A 22 -22.44 -39.01 -0.87
CA PRO A 22 -22.56 -37.84 0.00
C PRO A 22 -22.08 -36.57 -0.73
N LYS A 23 -22.80 -35.45 -0.58
CA LYS A 23 -22.48 -34.20 -1.29
C LYS A 23 -21.02 -33.74 -1.08
N SER A 24 -20.45 -33.99 0.10
CA SER A 24 -19.05 -33.73 0.48
C SER A 24 -18.02 -34.64 -0.21
N SER A 25 -18.37 -35.38 -1.27
CA SER A 25 -17.42 -36.18 -2.05
C SER A 25 -17.20 -35.65 -3.46
N ARG A 26 -17.93 -34.61 -3.90
CA ARG A 26 -17.90 -34.15 -5.30
C ARG A 26 -16.53 -33.64 -5.72
N TYR A 27 -15.87 -32.84 -4.88
CA TYR A 27 -14.59 -32.22 -5.19
C TYR A 27 -13.38 -33.00 -4.61
N ALA A 28 -13.59 -33.82 -3.58
CA ALA A 28 -12.54 -34.61 -2.92
C ALA A 28 -11.70 -35.46 -3.90
N HIS A 29 -12.34 -36.15 -4.85
CA HIS A 29 -11.65 -36.95 -5.87
C HIS A 29 -10.79 -36.08 -6.81
N ILE A 30 -11.30 -34.92 -7.21
CA ILE A 30 -10.63 -33.99 -8.12
C ILE A 30 -9.38 -33.41 -7.45
N LEU A 31 -9.48 -33.09 -6.16
CA LEU A 31 -8.37 -32.61 -5.34
C LEU A 31 -7.31 -33.70 -5.09
N GLU A 32 -7.72 -34.93 -4.82
CA GLU A 32 -6.81 -36.08 -4.69
C GLU A 32 -6.04 -36.34 -6.01
N GLU A 33 -6.72 -36.31 -7.16
CA GLU A 33 -6.04 -36.43 -8.47
C GLU A 33 -5.09 -35.25 -8.73
N ALA A 34 -5.52 -34.00 -8.48
CA ALA A 34 -4.67 -32.82 -8.67
C ALA A 34 -3.43 -32.82 -7.77
N TYR A 35 -3.55 -33.30 -6.53
CA TYR A 35 -2.42 -33.49 -5.62
C TYR A 35 -1.45 -34.55 -6.15
N LEU A 36 -1.95 -35.73 -6.55
CA LEU A 36 -1.14 -36.82 -7.10
C LEU A 36 -0.40 -36.48 -8.41
N TYR A 37 -0.94 -35.56 -9.21
CA TYR A 37 -0.30 -35.08 -10.44
C TYR A 37 0.58 -33.83 -10.27
N GLY A 38 0.73 -33.31 -9.04
CA GLY A 38 1.60 -32.16 -8.75
C GLY A 38 1.06 -30.82 -9.29
N GLY A 39 -0.25 -30.72 -9.48
CA GLY A 39 -0.91 -29.55 -10.06
C GLY A 39 -2.28 -29.92 -10.63
N LEU A 40 -3.12 -28.92 -10.89
CA LEU A 40 -4.42 -29.14 -11.52
C LEU A 40 -4.21 -29.64 -12.96
N PRO A 41 -4.64 -30.87 -13.33
CA PRO A 41 -4.77 -31.19 -14.74
C PRO A 41 -5.80 -30.26 -15.40
N HIS A 42 -5.76 -30.12 -16.74
CA HIS A 42 -6.80 -29.42 -17.48
C HIS A 42 -8.16 -30.11 -17.27
N LEU A 43 -8.90 -29.65 -16.25
CA LEU A 43 -10.18 -30.18 -15.83
C LEU A 43 -11.30 -29.39 -16.50
N PRO A 44 -12.02 -29.96 -17.49
CA PRO A 44 -13.13 -29.27 -18.15
C PRO A 44 -14.31 -28.96 -17.21
N GLU A 45 -14.29 -29.51 -15.99
CA GLU A 45 -15.24 -29.20 -14.92
C GLU A 45 -14.93 -27.85 -14.24
N LEU A 46 -13.69 -27.35 -14.36
CA LEU A 46 -13.28 -26.00 -13.94
C LEU A 46 -13.46 -24.96 -15.08
N GLU A 47 -13.47 -25.37 -16.34
CA GLU A 47 -13.86 -24.50 -17.48
C GLU A 47 -15.31 -23.99 -17.35
N VAL A 48 -16.12 -24.59 -16.49
CA VAL A 48 -17.45 -24.10 -16.11
C VAL A 48 -17.38 -22.70 -15.47
N PHE A 49 -16.26 -22.32 -14.87
CA PHE A 49 -16.06 -20.99 -14.28
C PHE A 49 -15.69 -19.90 -15.30
N SER A 50 -15.27 -20.24 -16.52
CA SER A 50 -14.76 -19.26 -17.51
C SER A 50 -15.75 -18.91 -18.64
N ALA A 51 -16.92 -19.57 -18.72
CA ALA A 51 -17.80 -19.46 -19.89
C ALA A 51 -19.32 -19.32 -19.61
N GLY A 52 -19.75 -18.98 -18.38
CA GLY A 52 -21.18 -18.87 -18.04
C GLY A 52 -21.50 -18.03 -16.79
N GLU A 53 -22.76 -18.06 -16.35
CA GLU A 53 -23.17 -17.45 -15.08
C GLU A 53 -22.41 -18.11 -13.92
N ILE A 54 -21.64 -17.31 -13.19
CA ILE A 54 -20.74 -17.79 -12.12
C ILE A 54 -21.57 -18.35 -10.95
N ASN A 55 -21.52 -19.66 -10.74
CA ASN A 55 -22.20 -20.31 -9.63
C ASN A 55 -21.40 -20.13 -8.32
N THR A 56 -21.73 -19.06 -7.59
CA THR A 56 -21.07 -18.69 -6.31
C THR A 56 -21.16 -19.78 -5.24
N GLU A 57 -22.22 -20.60 -5.25
CA GLU A 57 -22.43 -21.68 -4.28
C GLU A 57 -21.46 -22.85 -4.55
N ALA A 58 -21.33 -23.26 -5.82
CA ALA A 58 -20.38 -24.30 -6.22
C ALA A 58 -18.90 -23.92 -5.97
N ILE A 59 -18.55 -22.63 -6.12
CA ILE A 59 -17.20 -22.13 -5.78
C ILE A 59 -16.97 -22.21 -4.27
N SER A 60 -17.99 -21.87 -3.47
CA SER A 60 -17.91 -21.92 -2.00
C SER A 60 -17.77 -23.36 -1.49
N GLU A 61 -18.56 -24.30 -2.05
CA GLU A 61 -18.43 -25.74 -1.79
C GLU A 61 -17.03 -26.27 -2.16
N PHE A 62 -16.49 -25.87 -3.32
CA PHE A 62 -15.16 -26.27 -3.78
C PHE A 62 -14.04 -25.78 -2.85
N LEU A 63 -14.04 -24.50 -2.46
CA LEU A 63 -12.98 -23.97 -1.58
C LEU A 63 -13.05 -24.52 -0.16
N LEU A 64 -14.23 -24.82 0.36
CA LEU A 64 -14.37 -25.49 1.66
C LEU A 64 -13.79 -26.91 1.61
N GLU A 65 -14.12 -27.71 0.59
CA GLU A 65 -13.51 -29.04 0.43
C GLU A 65 -11.99 -28.95 0.17
N LEU A 66 -11.48 -27.91 -0.51
CA LEU A 66 -10.05 -27.68 -0.68
C LEU A 66 -9.32 -27.46 0.66
N VAL A 67 -9.89 -26.65 1.56
CA VAL A 67 -9.30 -26.44 2.89
C VAL A 67 -9.40 -27.71 3.74
N ASP A 68 -10.57 -28.35 3.77
CA ASP A 68 -10.80 -29.62 4.49
C ASP A 68 -9.94 -30.79 3.91
N PHE A 69 -9.53 -30.72 2.63
CA PHE A 69 -8.59 -31.63 1.99
C PHE A 69 -7.15 -31.37 2.44
N ILE A 70 -6.69 -30.11 2.37
CA ILE A 70 -5.32 -29.75 2.76
C ILE A 70 -5.10 -30.00 4.26
N GLU A 71 -6.06 -29.66 5.13
CA GLU A 71 -5.96 -29.93 6.58
C GLU A 71 -5.82 -31.43 6.87
N ARG A 72 -6.60 -32.28 6.18
CA ARG A 72 -6.54 -33.74 6.30
C ARG A 72 -5.18 -34.29 5.83
N LYS A 73 -4.69 -33.85 4.67
CA LYS A 73 -3.38 -34.24 4.16
C LYS A 73 -2.25 -33.77 5.07
N GLU A 74 -2.35 -32.58 5.66
CA GLU A 74 -1.36 -32.05 6.61
C GLU A 74 -1.28 -32.89 7.91
N GLN A 75 -2.39 -33.49 8.34
CA GLN A 75 -2.44 -34.42 9.48
C GLN A 75 -1.90 -35.82 9.16
N GLU A 76 -1.97 -36.23 7.89
CA GLU A 76 -1.51 -37.54 7.41
C GLU A 76 -0.03 -37.55 6.99
N ALA A 77 0.50 -36.40 6.54
CA ALA A 77 1.80 -36.26 5.88
C ALA A 77 3.03 -36.45 6.78
N ASP A 78 4.06 -37.09 6.21
CA ASP A 78 5.45 -36.98 6.69
C ASP A 78 6.16 -35.71 6.16
N GLU A 79 7.47 -35.55 6.43
CA GLU A 79 8.22 -34.35 6.01
C GLU A 79 8.29 -34.18 4.48
N GLU A 80 8.33 -35.27 3.70
CA GLU A 80 8.36 -35.23 2.23
C GLU A 80 6.95 -34.96 1.65
N GLU A 81 5.93 -35.62 2.19
CA GLU A 81 4.53 -35.39 1.82
C GLU A 81 4.07 -33.96 2.17
N LEU A 82 4.57 -33.39 3.27
CA LEU A 82 4.29 -32.01 3.68
C LEU A 82 4.91 -31.00 2.71
N GLU A 83 6.15 -31.22 2.24
CA GLU A 83 6.75 -30.37 1.20
C GLU A 83 5.95 -30.44 -0.12
N ASN A 84 5.53 -31.63 -0.51
CA ASN A 84 4.65 -31.82 -1.67
C ASN A 84 3.30 -31.10 -1.49
N LEU A 85 2.76 -31.07 -0.27
CA LEU A 85 1.52 -30.35 0.06
C LEU A 85 1.70 -28.82 0.02
N TYR A 86 2.85 -28.29 0.43
CA TYR A 86 3.20 -26.88 0.22
C TYR A 86 3.31 -26.52 -1.27
N ARG A 87 3.97 -27.36 -2.09
CA ARG A 87 4.06 -27.16 -3.54
C ARG A 87 2.68 -27.18 -4.20
N PHE A 88 1.80 -28.09 -3.78
CA PHE A 88 0.39 -28.11 -4.21
C PHE A 88 -0.36 -26.82 -3.83
N GLY A 89 -0.24 -26.36 -2.58
CA GLY A 89 -0.83 -25.11 -2.12
C GLY A 89 -0.33 -23.88 -2.89
N GLN A 90 0.96 -23.84 -3.28
CA GLN A 90 1.52 -22.79 -4.13
C GLN A 90 0.97 -22.82 -5.56
N GLY A 91 0.78 -24.01 -6.14
CA GLY A 91 0.12 -24.16 -7.45
C GLY A 91 -1.32 -23.66 -7.41
N ILE A 92 -2.07 -24.05 -6.38
CA ILE A 92 -3.43 -23.56 -6.10
C ILE A 92 -3.48 -22.03 -5.95
N HIS A 93 -2.52 -21.45 -5.22
CA HIS A 93 -2.38 -19.98 -5.11
C HIS A 93 -2.17 -19.32 -6.47
N SER A 94 -1.23 -19.84 -7.27
CA SER A 94 -0.91 -19.31 -8.59
C SER A 94 -2.11 -19.34 -9.54
N GLU A 95 -2.86 -20.44 -9.60
CA GLU A 95 -3.97 -20.62 -10.55
C GLU A 95 -5.26 -19.87 -10.15
N PHE A 96 -5.61 -19.83 -8.86
CA PHE A 96 -6.92 -19.31 -8.42
C PHE A 96 -6.88 -17.98 -7.66
N PHE A 97 -5.75 -17.59 -7.10
CA PHE A 97 -5.65 -16.49 -6.14
C PHE A 97 -4.67 -15.38 -6.53
N SER A 98 -3.80 -15.60 -7.54
CA SER A 98 -2.79 -14.61 -7.96
C SER A 98 -3.31 -13.51 -8.91
N ALA A 99 -4.39 -13.77 -9.65
CA ALA A 99 -4.99 -12.84 -10.61
C ALA A 99 -6.17 -12.07 -10.00
N SER A 100 -6.41 -10.83 -10.44
CA SER A 100 -7.60 -10.05 -10.04
C SER A 100 -8.56 -9.88 -11.23
N PRO A 101 -9.87 -10.19 -11.08
CA PRO A 101 -10.51 -10.78 -9.91
C PRO A 101 -10.06 -12.24 -9.71
N SER A 102 -9.88 -12.64 -8.45
CA SER A 102 -9.53 -14.02 -8.06
C SER A 102 -10.79 -14.82 -7.72
N LEU A 103 -10.65 -16.14 -7.56
CA LEU A 103 -11.78 -17.03 -7.30
C LEU A 103 -12.57 -16.65 -6.03
N ILE A 104 -11.92 -16.01 -5.06
CA ILE A 104 -12.52 -15.54 -3.82
C ILE A 104 -13.53 -14.39 -4.02
N ASN A 105 -13.34 -13.55 -5.05
CA ASN A 105 -14.20 -12.40 -5.36
C ASN A 105 -15.60 -12.84 -5.80
N HIS A 106 -15.76 -14.12 -6.15
CA HIS A 106 -17.03 -14.74 -6.52
C HIS A 106 -17.73 -15.44 -5.34
N ILE A 107 -17.13 -15.46 -4.15
CA ILE A 107 -17.70 -16.07 -2.94
C ILE A 107 -18.43 -15.01 -2.12
N ARG A 108 -19.59 -15.37 -1.58
CA ARG A 108 -20.39 -14.51 -0.71
C ARG A 108 -19.67 -14.33 0.63
N LEU A 109 -19.72 -13.10 1.16
CA LEU A 109 -18.98 -12.74 2.37
C LEU A 109 -19.19 -13.68 3.59
N PRO A 110 -20.40 -14.20 3.93
CA PRO A 110 -20.55 -15.15 5.04
C PRO A 110 -19.76 -16.46 4.82
N ASP A 111 -19.74 -16.97 3.58
CA ASP A 111 -19.08 -18.22 3.22
C ASP A 111 -17.55 -18.01 3.15
N ARG A 112 -17.11 -16.82 2.70
CA ARG A 112 -15.70 -16.39 2.78
C ARG A 112 -15.23 -16.29 4.23
N LEU A 113 -16.04 -15.77 5.15
CA LEU A 113 -15.70 -15.70 6.57
C LEU A 113 -15.53 -17.10 7.18
N LYS A 114 -16.43 -18.06 6.89
CA LYS A 114 -16.26 -19.47 7.31
C LYS A 114 -14.97 -20.09 6.76
N LEU A 115 -14.67 -19.82 5.48
CA LEU A 115 -13.47 -20.30 4.82
C LEU A 115 -12.20 -19.72 5.43
N MET A 116 -12.17 -18.41 5.74
CA MET A 116 -11.07 -17.75 6.47
C MET A 116 -10.81 -18.39 7.82
N THR A 117 -11.86 -18.71 8.56
CA THR A 117 -11.77 -19.38 9.86
C THR A 117 -11.03 -20.70 9.75
N ARG A 118 -11.49 -21.59 8.86
CA ARG A 118 -10.87 -22.91 8.66
C ARG A 118 -9.47 -22.83 8.04
N ALA A 119 -9.25 -21.89 7.11
CA ALA A 119 -7.95 -21.64 6.52
C ALA A 119 -6.85 -21.37 7.57
N THR A 120 -7.23 -20.90 8.76
CA THR A 120 -6.27 -20.68 9.86
C THR A 120 -5.98 -21.89 10.74
N ARG A 121 -6.47 -23.09 10.40
CA ARG A 121 -6.15 -24.35 11.09
C ARG A 121 -5.11 -25.20 10.36
N SER A 122 -5.00 -25.06 9.04
CA SER A 122 -3.91 -25.64 8.24
C SER A 122 -2.75 -24.65 8.09
N LYS A 123 -1.53 -25.09 8.42
CA LYS A 123 -0.32 -24.28 8.23
C LYS A 123 0.02 -24.11 6.75
N VAL A 124 -0.28 -25.14 5.95
CA VAL A 124 -0.11 -25.07 4.49
C VAL A 124 -1.03 -24.03 3.89
N VAL A 125 -2.33 -24.01 4.25
CA VAL A 125 -3.25 -22.98 3.76
C VAL A 125 -2.82 -21.59 4.23
N GLN A 126 -2.53 -21.40 5.52
CA GLN A 126 -1.99 -20.13 6.06
C GLN A 126 -0.78 -19.62 5.28
N GLY A 127 0.18 -20.51 4.99
CA GLY A 127 1.44 -20.19 4.36
C GLY A 127 1.43 -20.05 2.83
N THR A 128 0.30 -20.32 2.16
CA THR A 128 0.21 -20.30 0.68
C THR A 128 -0.82 -19.32 0.15
N PHE A 129 -2.10 -19.43 0.53
CA PHE A 129 -3.17 -18.53 0.06
C PHE A 129 -4.04 -17.94 1.19
N GLY A 130 -3.77 -18.29 2.45
CA GLY A 130 -4.46 -17.79 3.65
C GLY A 130 -4.44 -16.27 3.81
N SER A 131 -3.39 -15.60 3.33
CA SER A 131 -3.24 -14.14 3.40
C SER A 131 -4.18 -13.38 2.46
N VAL A 132 -4.50 -13.96 1.29
CA VAL A 132 -5.34 -13.35 0.24
C VAL A 132 -6.75 -13.07 0.76
N PHE A 133 -7.30 -13.99 1.58
CA PHE A 133 -8.64 -13.81 2.13
C PHE A 133 -8.80 -12.54 2.97
N VAL A 134 -7.74 -12.09 3.67
CA VAL A 134 -7.81 -10.89 4.52
C VAL A 134 -7.95 -9.62 3.67
N GLY A 135 -7.14 -9.47 2.62
CA GLY A 135 -7.14 -8.27 1.77
C GLY A 135 -8.48 -8.07 1.05
N GLU A 136 -8.98 -9.14 0.42
CA GLU A 136 -10.26 -9.12 -0.30
C GLU A 136 -11.47 -8.95 0.64
N THR A 137 -11.36 -9.42 1.89
CA THR A 137 -12.37 -9.16 2.91
C THR A 137 -12.35 -7.72 3.39
N VAL A 138 -11.18 -7.08 3.53
CA VAL A 138 -11.10 -5.62 3.79
C VAL A 138 -11.77 -4.84 2.66
N TYR A 139 -11.54 -5.22 1.39
CA TYR A 139 -12.19 -4.57 0.24
C TYR A 139 -13.72 -4.68 0.32
N ASP A 140 -14.27 -5.89 0.37
CA ASP A 140 -15.72 -6.09 0.35
C ASP A 140 -16.43 -5.47 1.56
N VAL A 141 -15.84 -5.53 2.75
CA VAL A 141 -16.40 -4.87 3.94
C VAL A 141 -16.32 -3.35 3.83
N SER A 142 -15.34 -2.79 3.10
CA SER A 142 -15.24 -1.33 2.91
C SER A 142 -16.37 -0.79 2.03
N PHE A 143 -16.85 -1.59 1.07
CA PHE A 143 -17.88 -1.19 0.11
C PHE A 143 -19.26 -1.84 0.37
N MET A 144 -19.41 -2.65 1.42
CA MET A 144 -20.69 -3.28 1.75
C MET A 144 -21.74 -2.26 2.17
N LYS A 145 -22.96 -2.39 1.62
CA LYS A 145 -24.14 -1.57 2.00
C LYS A 145 -24.92 -2.13 3.20
N GLY A 146 -24.52 -3.30 3.71
CA GLY A 146 -25.12 -3.95 4.88
C GLY A 146 -24.33 -3.71 6.16
N ASN A 147 -24.73 -4.40 7.23
CA ASN A 147 -23.98 -4.46 8.48
C ASN A 147 -23.14 -5.75 8.50
N LEU A 148 -21.85 -5.65 8.84
CA LEU A 148 -20.98 -6.82 8.98
C LEU A 148 -21.43 -7.74 10.12
N TYR A 149 -22.10 -7.21 11.15
CA TYR A 149 -22.62 -8.02 12.26
C TYR A 149 -23.58 -9.12 11.77
N ASP A 150 -24.56 -8.78 10.93
CA ASP A 150 -25.54 -9.75 10.42
C ASP A 150 -24.85 -10.85 9.58
N VAL A 151 -23.80 -10.47 8.85
CA VAL A 151 -22.98 -11.37 8.03
C VAL A 151 -22.11 -12.27 8.90
N ALA A 152 -21.52 -11.74 9.98
CA ALA A 152 -20.69 -12.49 10.92
C ALA A 152 -21.52 -13.45 11.77
N VAL A 153 -22.69 -13.03 12.27
CA VAL A 153 -23.63 -13.91 12.99
C VAL A 153 -24.06 -15.06 12.10
N LYS A 154 -24.44 -14.79 10.84
CA LYS A 154 -24.76 -15.84 9.86
C LYS A 154 -23.57 -16.74 9.52
N ALA A 155 -22.34 -16.23 9.53
CA ALA A 155 -21.15 -17.06 9.40
C ALA A 155 -20.99 -17.98 10.63
N MET A 156 -21.29 -17.48 11.84
CA MET A 156 -21.19 -18.21 13.10
C MET A 156 -22.27 -19.28 13.32
N GLU A 157 -23.42 -19.23 12.65
CA GLU A 157 -24.53 -20.19 12.84
C GLU A 157 -24.07 -21.67 12.77
N ASP A 158 -23.21 -21.98 11.79
CA ASP A 158 -22.72 -23.34 11.52
C ASP A 158 -21.33 -23.66 12.13
N LEU A 159 -20.76 -22.73 12.94
CA LEU A 159 -19.40 -22.87 13.48
C LEU A 159 -19.40 -23.38 14.93
N SER A 160 -18.45 -24.25 15.25
CA SER A 160 -18.13 -24.63 16.64
C SER A 160 -17.64 -23.43 17.47
N ILE A 161 -17.67 -23.51 18.80
CA ILE A 161 -17.18 -22.40 19.66
C ILE A 161 -15.72 -22.03 19.33
N PRO A 162 -14.77 -22.98 19.19
CA PRO A 162 -13.42 -22.66 18.75
C PRO A 162 -13.38 -21.97 17.38
N GLU A 163 -14.19 -22.40 16.39
CA GLU A 163 -14.27 -21.72 15.10
C GLU A 163 -14.88 -20.31 15.21
N LYS A 164 -15.83 -20.06 16.12
CA LYS A 164 -16.36 -18.71 16.39
C LYS A 164 -15.28 -17.78 16.96
N LEU A 165 -14.39 -18.31 17.81
CA LEU A 165 -13.24 -17.58 18.35
C LEU A 165 -12.18 -17.32 17.26
N ASP A 166 -11.90 -18.31 16.41
CA ASP A 166 -11.01 -18.17 15.24
C ASP A 166 -11.57 -17.12 14.25
N LEU A 167 -12.89 -17.10 14.01
CA LEU A 167 -13.56 -16.09 13.19
C LEU A 167 -13.42 -14.69 13.79
N LEU A 168 -13.62 -14.53 15.11
CA LEU A 168 -13.33 -13.26 15.76
C LEU A 168 -11.88 -12.85 15.54
N HIS A 169 -10.92 -13.76 15.76
CA HIS A 169 -9.50 -13.49 15.50
C HIS A 169 -9.26 -13.04 14.05
N GLN A 170 -9.90 -13.66 13.06
CA GLN A 170 -9.82 -13.23 11.66
C GLN A 170 -10.45 -11.86 11.42
N LEU A 171 -11.63 -11.58 11.99
CA LEU A 171 -12.22 -10.24 11.94
C LEU A 171 -11.32 -9.19 12.60
N ARG A 172 -10.57 -9.56 13.64
CA ARG A 172 -9.56 -8.69 14.27
C ARG A 172 -8.42 -8.39 13.30
N THR A 173 -7.96 -9.39 12.55
CA THR A 173 -6.92 -9.26 11.53
C THR A 173 -7.41 -8.43 10.33
N VAL A 174 -8.67 -8.61 9.90
CA VAL A 174 -9.34 -7.74 8.91
C VAL A 174 -9.43 -6.31 9.43
N GLY A 175 -9.82 -6.10 10.68
CA GLY A 175 -9.84 -4.77 11.32
C GLY A 175 -8.44 -4.14 11.37
N ALA A 176 -7.41 -4.90 11.76
CA ALA A 176 -6.02 -4.46 11.77
C ALA A 176 -5.45 -4.21 10.37
N GLN A 177 -5.93 -4.91 9.33
CA GLN A 177 -5.58 -4.70 7.92
C GLN A 177 -6.37 -3.53 7.29
N ALA A 178 -7.61 -3.27 7.71
CA ALA A 178 -8.34 -2.04 7.37
C ALA A 178 -7.68 -0.83 8.05
N ILE A 179 -7.27 -0.96 9.32
CA ILE A 179 -6.34 -0.03 9.96
C ILE A 179 -5.00 -0.01 9.22
N ALA A 180 -4.61 -0.99 8.39
CA ALA A 180 -3.36 -0.98 7.60
C ALA A 180 -3.49 -0.40 6.19
N ASN A 181 -4.71 -0.20 5.69
CA ASN A 181 -4.98 0.10 4.27
C ASN A 181 -5.45 1.53 4.01
N GLY A 182 -6.05 2.22 4.99
CA GLY A 182 -6.26 3.67 4.94
C GLY A 182 -7.68 4.17 4.96
N GLU A 183 -7.81 5.47 4.69
CA GLU A 183 -9.07 6.20 4.78
C GLU A 183 -10.15 5.57 3.87
N TRP A 184 -9.75 4.99 2.72
CA TRP A 184 -10.64 4.22 1.85
C TRP A 184 -11.20 2.95 2.51
N SER A 185 -10.41 2.30 3.38
CA SER A 185 -10.78 1.09 4.11
C SER A 185 -11.25 1.34 5.55
N ARG A 186 -11.28 2.61 5.98
CA ARG A 186 -11.85 3.03 7.26
C ARG A 186 -13.30 2.57 7.47
N PRO A 187 -14.18 2.47 6.43
CA PRO A 187 -15.48 1.83 6.58
C PRO A 187 -15.39 0.38 7.04
N ALA A 188 -14.41 -0.41 6.57
CA ALA A 188 -14.21 -1.78 7.04
C ALA A 188 -13.76 -1.85 8.51
N TYR A 189 -12.83 -1.00 8.94
CA TYR A 189 -12.47 -0.90 10.35
C TYR A 189 -13.70 -0.57 11.22
N ASN A 190 -14.51 0.41 10.81
CA ASN A 190 -15.72 0.80 11.53
C ASN A 190 -16.75 -0.35 11.60
N GLN A 191 -16.97 -1.07 10.50
CA GLN A 191 -17.87 -2.24 10.42
C GLN A 191 -17.39 -3.40 11.30
N VAL A 192 -16.08 -3.70 11.29
CA VAL A 192 -15.46 -4.69 12.19
C VAL A 192 -15.63 -4.27 13.65
N ARG A 193 -15.27 -3.03 13.99
CA ARG A 193 -15.39 -2.49 15.34
C ARG A 193 -16.85 -2.51 15.85
N GLN A 194 -17.80 -2.13 15.02
CA GLN A 194 -19.24 -2.20 15.32
C GLN A 194 -19.72 -3.65 15.48
N THR A 195 -19.21 -4.59 14.68
CA THR A 195 -19.50 -6.03 14.83
C THR A 195 -19.03 -6.54 16.17
N TYR A 196 -17.81 -6.16 16.56
CA TYR A 196 -17.22 -6.44 17.86
C TYR A 196 -18.04 -5.86 19.03
N GLU A 197 -18.42 -4.58 18.97
CA GLU A 197 -19.32 -3.95 19.96
C GLU A 197 -20.68 -4.65 20.04
N SER A 198 -21.25 -5.05 18.89
CA SER A 198 -22.56 -5.69 18.82
C SER A 198 -22.53 -7.12 19.37
N LEU A 199 -21.47 -7.89 19.09
CA LEU A 199 -21.27 -9.25 19.61
C LEU A 199 -21.01 -9.25 21.12
N ALA A 200 -20.21 -8.30 21.64
CA ALA A 200 -19.95 -8.15 23.07
C ALA A 200 -21.24 -7.92 23.89
N HIS A 201 -22.21 -7.17 23.33
CA HIS A 201 -23.48 -6.88 24.00
C HIS A 201 -24.64 -7.80 23.58
N SER A 202 -24.38 -8.86 22.79
CA SER A 202 -25.42 -9.73 22.24
C SER A 202 -25.82 -10.82 23.23
N VAL A 203 -27.11 -10.87 23.59
CA VAL A 203 -27.65 -11.92 24.49
C VAL A 203 -27.71 -13.31 23.86
N ASP A 204 -27.76 -13.39 22.53
CA ASP A 204 -27.93 -14.64 21.77
C ASP A 204 -26.59 -15.29 21.34
N ILE A 205 -25.46 -14.80 21.85
CA ILE A 205 -24.09 -15.21 21.47
C ILE A 205 -23.38 -15.88 22.68
N PRO A 206 -22.62 -16.98 22.50
CA PRO A 206 -21.91 -17.68 23.59
C PRO A 206 -20.97 -16.77 24.40
N VAL A 207 -20.75 -17.09 25.69
CA VAL A 207 -20.03 -16.19 26.61
C VAL A 207 -18.58 -15.96 26.18
N PHE A 208 -17.91 -17.01 25.73
CA PHE A 208 -16.54 -16.93 25.26
C PHE A 208 -16.42 -16.04 24.02
N VAL A 209 -17.45 -16.02 23.17
CA VAL A 209 -17.51 -15.14 21.98
C VAL A 209 -17.77 -13.69 22.39
N GLN A 210 -18.60 -13.43 23.41
CA GLN A 210 -18.77 -12.08 23.99
C GLN A 210 -17.45 -11.55 24.58
N LEU A 211 -16.77 -12.33 25.44
CA LEU A 211 -15.52 -11.94 26.09
C LEU A 211 -14.36 -11.78 25.08
N ALA A 212 -14.27 -12.67 24.09
CA ALA A 212 -13.33 -12.51 22.98
C ALA A 212 -13.67 -11.29 22.11
N ALA A 213 -14.95 -10.91 22.02
CA ALA A 213 -15.35 -9.66 21.38
C ALA A 213 -14.93 -8.43 22.19
N GLU A 214 -15.12 -8.41 23.50
CA GLU A 214 -14.62 -7.32 24.37
C GLU A 214 -13.09 -7.16 24.27
N ALA A 215 -12.35 -8.26 24.40
CA ALA A 215 -10.89 -8.26 24.28
C ALA A 215 -10.41 -7.90 22.86
N GLY A 216 -11.13 -8.32 21.82
CA GLY A 216 -10.84 -7.95 20.44
C GLY A 216 -11.16 -6.49 20.12
N LEU A 217 -12.20 -5.92 20.75
CA LEU A 217 -12.52 -4.49 20.68
C LEU A 217 -11.43 -3.65 21.36
N GLU A 218 -10.97 -4.02 22.56
CA GLU A 218 -9.85 -3.34 23.22
C GLU A 218 -8.56 -3.44 22.37
N ALA A 219 -8.29 -4.60 21.78
CA ALA A 219 -7.16 -4.79 20.88
C ALA A 219 -7.27 -3.92 19.61
N LEU A 220 -8.45 -3.81 18.99
CA LEU A 220 -8.69 -2.96 17.82
C LEU A 220 -8.61 -1.47 18.14
N ASP A 221 -9.16 -1.03 19.28
CA ASP A 221 -9.03 0.35 19.75
C ASP A 221 -7.57 0.69 20.11
N THR A 222 -6.81 -0.29 20.62
CA THR A 222 -5.37 -0.17 20.90
C THR A 222 -4.57 -0.12 19.60
N GLU A 223 -4.87 -0.98 18.62
CA GLU A 223 -4.27 -0.98 17.29
C GLU A 223 -4.59 0.31 16.53
N TYR A 224 -5.80 0.87 16.65
CA TYR A 224 -6.13 2.17 16.05
C TYR A 224 -5.32 3.31 16.70
N LYS A 225 -5.21 3.30 18.04
CA LYS A 225 -4.43 4.30 18.80
C LYS A 225 -2.92 4.10 18.68
N ASN A 226 -2.44 2.89 18.42
CA ASN A 226 -1.04 2.45 18.41
C ASN A 226 -0.87 1.15 17.59
N PRO A 227 -0.92 1.19 16.25
CA PRO A 227 -0.86 0.00 15.44
C PRO A 227 0.54 -0.57 15.45
N GLN A 228 0.59 -1.90 15.41
CA GLN A 228 1.81 -2.66 15.53
C GLN A 228 2.47 -2.75 14.14
N LEU A 229 3.74 -2.32 14.10
CA LEU A 229 4.56 -2.31 12.89
C LEU A 229 4.93 -3.74 12.48
N GLY A 230 4.03 -4.41 11.75
CA GLY A 230 4.31 -5.62 10.99
C GLY A 230 5.02 -5.30 9.68
N VAL A 231 6.31 -4.94 9.78
CA VAL A 231 7.20 -4.61 8.63
C VAL A 231 7.71 -5.88 7.94
N ILE A 232 7.63 -7.03 8.62
CA ILE A 232 8.10 -8.33 8.12
C ILE A 232 6.94 -9.32 8.25
N ARG A 233 6.64 -10.03 7.15
CA ARG A 233 5.84 -11.27 7.15
C ARG A 233 6.72 -12.40 6.65
N PHE A 234 6.75 -13.51 7.38
CA PHE A 234 7.41 -14.74 6.96
C PHE A 234 6.35 -15.70 6.39
N GLU A 235 6.38 -15.94 5.07
CA GLU A 235 5.59 -17.00 4.46
C GLU A 235 5.91 -18.36 5.12
N GLY A 236 4.87 -19.16 5.39
CA GLY A 236 5.01 -20.43 6.12
C GLY A 236 5.11 -20.34 7.65
N GLN A 237 5.16 -19.14 8.27
CA GLN A 237 5.11 -19.05 9.74
C GLN A 237 3.69 -18.87 10.29
N THR A 238 3.26 -19.86 11.07
CA THR A 238 1.93 -20.02 11.69
C THR A 238 1.47 -18.92 12.67
N SER A 239 2.26 -17.86 12.87
CA SER A 239 2.00 -16.81 13.86
C SER A 239 1.90 -15.39 13.30
N ASP A 240 2.07 -15.20 11.99
CA ASP A 240 2.16 -13.87 11.36
C ASP A 240 0.80 -13.23 11.03
N SER A 241 -0.10 -13.21 12.02
CA SER A 241 -1.10 -12.14 12.08
C SER A 241 -0.40 -10.82 12.46
N ARG A 242 -0.91 -9.67 12.01
CA ARG A 242 -0.37 -8.32 12.36
C ARG A 242 -0.32 -8.09 13.89
N LEU A 243 -1.12 -8.85 14.64
CA LEU A 243 -1.24 -8.83 16.10
C LEU A 243 -0.41 -9.97 16.74
N ASN A 244 0.90 -9.95 16.51
CA ASN A 244 1.81 -11.01 16.97
C ASN A 244 2.01 -10.95 18.50
N THR A 245 1.40 -11.90 19.21
CA THR A 245 1.44 -12.00 20.68
C THR A 245 2.76 -12.55 21.24
N ARG A 246 3.65 -13.10 20.41
CA ARG A 246 4.92 -13.71 20.84
C ARG A 246 6.04 -12.69 21.08
N PHE A 247 5.98 -11.52 20.45
CA PHE A 247 6.98 -10.47 20.60
C PHE A 247 6.37 -9.26 21.31
N SER A 248 6.99 -8.81 22.41
CA SER A 248 6.63 -7.52 22.98
C SER A 248 6.92 -6.39 21.98
N ASN A 249 6.18 -5.27 22.05
CA ASN A 249 6.44 -4.09 21.22
C ASN A 249 7.91 -3.62 21.25
N LYS A 250 8.64 -3.88 22.35
CA LYS A 250 10.08 -3.65 22.46
C LYS A 250 10.93 -4.65 21.65
N GLN A 251 10.55 -5.92 21.58
CA GLN A 251 11.24 -6.93 20.79
C GLN A 251 10.95 -6.75 19.30
N SER A 252 9.69 -6.55 18.90
CA SER A 252 9.35 -6.25 17.50
C SER A 252 10.10 -5.01 17.03
N LYS A 253 10.07 -3.94 17.82
CA LYS A 253 10.88 -2.74 17.56
C LYS A 253 12.38 -3.04 17.54
N ALA A 254 12.95 -3.80 18.49
CA ALA A 254 14.38 -4.09 18.49
C ALA A 254 14.83 -4.99 17.32
N ILE A 255 13.96 -5.88 16.81
CA ILE A 255 14.22 -6.69 15.61
C ILE A 255 14.14 -5.81 14.36
N THR A 256 13.13 -4.94 14.29
CA THR A 256 12.95 -3.89 13.28
C THR A 256 14.18 -2.98 13.25
N ASP A 257 14.50 -2.28 14.34
CA ASP A 257 15.66 -1.41 14.49
C ASP A 257 16.99 -2.14 14.17
N LYS A 258 17.14 -3.43 14.52
CA LYS A 258 18.33 -4.24 14.21
C LYS A 258 18.41 -4.62 12.74
N PHE A 259 17.29 -4.88 12.08
CA PHE A 259 17.21 -5.08 10.63
C PHE A 259 17.62 -3.78 9.92
N PHE A 260 17.04 -2.64 10.33
CA PHE A 260 17.39 -1.31 9.79
C PHE A 260 18.83 -0.87 10.06
N SER A 261 19.43 -1.30 11.17
CA SER A 261 20.86 -1.02 11.43
C SER A 261 21.83 -1.75 10.49
N LYS A 262 21.35 -2.63 9.60
CA LYS A 262 22.17 -3.43 8.69
C LYS A 262 22.06 -3.07 7.20
N TYR A 263 21.14 -2.18 6.82
CA TYR A 263 20.94 -1.75 5.44
C TYR A 263 20.98 -0.22 5.38
N SER A 264 21.79 0.37 4.49
CA SER A 264 21.85 1.83 4.31
C SER A 264 20.58 2.33 3.63
N LEU A 265 20.05 3.48 4.03
CA LEU A 265 18.68 3.89 3.71
C LEU A 265 18.60 4.92 2.56
N ASP A 266 19.64 5.05 1.74
CA ASP A 266 19.98 6.31 1.07
C ASP A 266 20.01 6.25 -0.47
N HIS A 267 18.90 5.90 -1.12
CA HIS A 267 18.62 6.33 -2.49
C HIS A 267 17.17 6.81 -2.61
N VAL A 268 16.93 7.85 -3.41
CA VAL A 268 15.62 8.53 -3.53
C VAL A 268 15.20 8.55 -4.98
N VAL A 269 14.05 7.93 -5.26
CA VAL A 269 13.31 8.11 -6.51
C VAL A 269 11.89 8.51 -6.14
N SER A 270 11.57 9.78 -6.37
CA SER A 270 10.21 10.27 -6.62
C SER A 270 9.20 10.37 -5.47
N ASN A 271 8.01 10.88 -5.81
CA ASN A 271 7.18 11.71 -4.93
C ASN A 271 6.25 10.86 -4.09
N SER A 272 6.09 11.25 -2.83
CA SER A 272 5.20 10.60 -1.86
C SER A 272 5.46 9.10 -1.59
N THR A 273 6.43 8.47 -2.25
CA THR A 273 6.81 7.06 -2.06
C THR A 273 8.32 6.93 -1.93
N ARG A 274 8.81 6.23 -0.90
CA ARG A 274 10.24 5.90 -0.73
C ARG A 274 10.41 4.39 -0.91
N ILE A 275 11.33 3.96 -1.77
CA ILE A 275 11.70 2.53 -1.94
C ILE A 275 13.19 2.33 -1.69
N LEU A 276 13.52 1.20 -1.07
CA LEU A 276 14.88 0.71 -0.83
C LEU A 276 15.09 -0.62 -1.57
N PRO A 277 16.33 -0.96 -1.98
CA PRO A 277 16.62 -2.21 -2.67
C PRO A 277 16.67 -3.41 -1.72
N ALA A 278 15.51 -3.77 -1.17
CA ALA A 278 15.13 -5.13 -0.83
C ALA A 278 13.73 -5.33 -1.42
N THR A 279 13.67 -6.11 -2.50
CA THR A 279 12.58 -6.29 -3.46
C THR A 279 11.19 -5.84 -2.96
N LYS A 280 10.78 -4.65 -3.42
CA LYS A 280 9.39 -4.13 -3.54
C LYS A 280 8.49 -4.02 -2.29
N ASP A 281 8.68 -4.78 -1.21
CA ASP A 281 7.56 -5.07 -0.28
C ASP A 281 7.81 -4.95 1.23
N ALA A 282 9.03 -4.62 1.68
CA ALA A 282 9.30 -4.58 3.12
C ALA A 282 8.88 -3.27 3.81
N LEU A 283 8.82 -2.13 3.12
CA LEU A 283 9.33 -0.88 3.75
C LEU A 283 8.62 0.46 3.51
N VAL A 284 7.36 0.46 3.09
CA VAL A 284 6.54 1.68 3.07
C VAL A 284 6.41 2.26 4.49
N TYR A 285 7.05 3.40 4.74
CA TYR A 285 7.19 3.95 6.10
C TYR A 285 6.07 4.94 6.45
N ARG A 286 5.37 4.69 7.57
CA ARG A 286 4.33 5.56 8.13
C ARG A 286 3.17 5.88 7.18
N ASP A 287 2.42 4.84 6.87
CA ASP A 287 1.03 4.94 7.29
C ASP A 287 0.79 4.01 8.48
N ARG A 288 -0.12 4.42 9.37
CA ARG A 288 -0.77 3.46 10.26
C ARG A 288 -1.70 2.58 9.41
N SER A 289 -2.27 3.21 8.37
CA SER A 289 -3.35 2.84 7.45
C SER A 289 -3.11 3.29 5.97
N GLY A 290 -2.37 2.55 5.14
CA GLY A 290 -2.11 2.96 3.74
C GLY A 290 -1.08 2.08 3.01
N LEU A 291 -1.47 0.91 2.48
CA LEU A 291 -0.55 -0.10 1.93
C LEU A 291 -1.01 -0.79 0.63
N ALA A 292 -0.01 -1.29 -0.12
CA ALA A 292 -0.01 -2.52 -0.94
C ALA A 292 1.46 -3.09 -1.01
N ALA A 293 1.75 -4.29 -1.59
CA ALA A 293 1.69 -5.60 -0.90
C ALA A 293 2.35 -6.81 -1.67
N GLY A 294 3.48 -7.38 -1.19
CA GLY A 294 4.06 -8.74 -1.47
C GLY A 294 4.88 -8.97 -2.78
N ILE A 295 6.04 -9.70 -2.85
CA ILE A 295 6.83 -10.63 -1.98
C ILE A 295 8.34 -10.69 -2.42
N ILE A 296 9.32 -10.99 -1.53
CA ILE A 296 10.75 -11.30 -1.90
C ILE A 296 11.02 -12.83 -2.02
N ARG A 297 11.70 -13.27 -3.09
CA ARG A 297 12.24 -14.65 -3.27
C ARG A 297 13.78 -14.70 -3.20
N MET A 298 14.34 -15.85 -2.83
CA MET A 298 15.77 -16.16 -2.90
C MET A 298 15.98 -17.64 -3.25
N ASP A 299 16.93 -17.93 -4.15
CA ASP A 299 17.24 -19.30 -4.61
C ASP A 299 18.35 -19.91 -3.72
N VAL A 300 18.14 -21.16 -3.30
CA VAL A 300 19.00 -21.87 -2.34
C VAL A 300 20.03 -22.75 -3.05
N GLU A 301 19.78 -23.22 -4.27
CA GLU A 301 20.71 -24.10 -4.99
C GLU A 301 22.01 -23.35 -5.35
N GLN A 302 21.88 -22.09 -5.76
CA GLN A 302 23.02 -21.24 -6.15
C GLN A 302 23.99 -20.91 -5.00
N PHE A 303 23.58 -21.11 -3.74
CA PHE A 303 24.41 -20.89 -2.55
C PHE A 303 25.27 -22.13 -2.18
N LEU A 304 24.92 -23.33 -2.69
CA LEU A 304 25.48 -24.60 -2.20
C LEU A 304 26.66 -25.15 -3.03
N ASP A 305 26.94 -24.59 -4.20
CA ASP A 305 27.87 -25.17 -5.20
C ASP A 305 29.35 -24.76 -5.08
N SER A 306 29.77 -24.18 -3.95
CA SER A 306 31.18 -23.80 -3.71
C SER A 306 32.07 -25.00 -3.28
N PRO A 307 33.34 -25.14 -3.73
CA PRO A 307 34.05 -26.42 -3.67
C PRO A 307 34.57 -26.84 -2.28
N LYS A 308 34.42 -28.13 -1.97
CA LYS A 308 34.80 -28.77 -0.69
C LYS A 308 36.31 -29.03 -0.55
N SER A 309 36.81 -29.15 0.69
CA SER A 309 38.14 -29.69 1.02
C SER A 309 38.09 -30.73 2.14
N ASP A 310 39.01 -31.71 2.08
CA ASP A 310 38.96 -32.97 2.86
C ASP A 310 39.46 -32.87 4.31
N LEU A 311 38.76 -33.52 5.24
CA LEU A 311 39.27 -33.83 6.59
C LEU A 311 38.88 -35.24 7.06
N ASN A 312 39.84 -35.91 7.72
CA ASN A 312 39.89 -37.37 7.96
C ASN A 312 40.15 -37.63 9.47
N PHE A 313 39.37 -38.49 10.14
CA PHE A 313 39.26 -38.54 11.62
C PHE A 313 39.47 -39.95 12.23
N ASP A 314 39.87 -40.05 13.50
CA ASP A 314 40.19 -41.33 14.21
C ASP A 314 39.21 -41.66 15.35
N VAL A 315 38.45 -42.74 15.15
CA VAL A 315 37.38 -43.27 16.01
C VAL A 315 37.86 -43.74 17.41
N ASN A 316 39.17 -43.90 17.65
CA ASN A 316 39.65 -44.55 18.89
C ASN A 316 39.47 -43.71 20.17
N GLN A 317 39.46 -42.37 20.11
CA GLN A 317 39.27 -41.54 21.30
C GLN A 317 37.85 -41.69 21.89
N TYR A 318 36.82 -41.82 21.04
CA TYR A 318 35.43 -41.93 21.49
C TYR A 318 35.14 -43.17 22.35
N ARG A 319 35.87 -44.27 22.14
CA ARG A 319 35.75 -45.46 22.99
C ARG A 319 36.18 -45.23 24.44
N ILE A 320 37.08 -44.28 24.69
CA ILE A 320 37.55 -43.94 26.04
C ILE A 320 36.47 -43.17 26.79
N TYR A 321 35.84 -42.17 26.15
CA TYR A 321 34.73 -41.44 26.76
C TYR A 321 33.55 -42.38 27.09
N LYS A 322 33.21 -43.33 26.22
CA LYS A 322 32.13 -44.31 26.51
C LYS A 322 32.40 -45.16 27.75
N GLN A 323 33.65 -45.64 27.94
CA GLN A 323 34.02 -46.35 29.16
C GLN A 323 33.86 -45.49 30.44
N HIS A 324 34.00 -44.17 30.33
CA HIS A 324 33.74 -43.26 31.46
C HIS A 324 32.24 -43.03 31.69
N PHE A 325 31.40 -43.01 30.65
CA PHE A 325 29.94 -43.00 30.78
C PHE A 325 29.41 -44.27 31.44
N ASP A 326 29.85 -45.44 30.98
CA ASP A 326 29.43 -46.75 31.52
C ASP A 326 29.89 -46.95 32.98
N ALA A 327 30.99 -46.29 33.38
CA ALA A 327 31.42 -46.24 34.77
C ALA A 327 30.62 -45.22 35.61
N ALA A 328 30.12 -44.14 35.01
CA ALA A 328 29.31 -43.12 35.70
C ALA A 328 27.91 -43.66 36.07
N GLU A 329 27.34 -44.53 35.25
CA GLU A 329 26.08 -45.26 35.49
C GLU A 329 26.03 -46.00 36.85
N GLN A 330 27.16 -46.40 37.41
CA GLN A 330 27.23 -47.11 38.69
C GLN A 330 27.07 -46.20 39.93
N PHE A 331 26.91 -44.89 39.75
CA PHE A 331 26.72 -43.93 40.85
C PHE A 331 25.26 -43.47 40.97
N PRO A 332 24.80 -43.04 42.16
CA PRO A 332 23.44 -42.50 42.33
C PRO A 332 23.18 -41.28 41.41
N ALA A 333 21.98 -41.16 40.85
CA ALA A 333 21.59 -40.19 39.81
C ALA A 333 22.24 -38.79 39.97
N GLN A 334 21.99 -38.08 41.07
CA GLN A 334 22.58 -36.74 41.32
C GLN A 334 24.12 -36.65 41.18
N ARG A 335 24.85 -37.75 41.37
CA ARG A 335 26.31 -37.83 41.19
C ARG A 335 26.68 -38.36 39.80
N ARG A 336 25.93 -39.33 39.25
CA ARG A 336 26.05 -39.79 37.87
C ARG A 336 25.89 -38.63 36.89
N ASP A 337 24.77 -37.92 36.97
CA ASP A 337 24.40 -36.86 36.03
C ASP A 337 25.46 -35.72 36.08
N LYS A 338 25.99 -35.40 37.28
CA LYS A 338 27.10 -34.45 37.47
C LYS A 338 28.46 -34.91 36.91
N ILE A 339 28.68 -36.21 36.76
CA ILE A 339 29.89 -36.76 36.14
C ILE A 339 29.70 -36.79 34.61
N GLN A 340 28.54 -37.26 34.14
CA GLN A 340 28.16 -37.29 32.73
C GLN A 340 28.22 -35.90 32.08
N VAL A 341 27.63 -34.87 32.70
CA VAL A 341 27.73 -33.47 32.25
C VAL A 341 29.18 -32.99 32.12
N LYS A 342 30.08 -33.40 33.03
CA LYS A 342 31.51 -33.04 32.93
C LYS A 342 32.24 -33.75 31.79
N ILE A 343 31.84 -34.96 31.45
CA ILE A 343 32.38 -35.69 30.30
C ILE A 343 31.86 -35.06 28.99
N TYR A 344 30.58 -34.69 28.91
CA TYR A 344 30.02 -33.97 27.75
C TYR A 344 30.71 -32.62 27.51
N HIS A 345 30.96 -31.81 28.55
CA HIS A 345 31.69 -30.56 28.39
C HIS A 345 33.14 -30.75 27.95
N ALA A 346 33.81 -31.85 28.34
CA ALA A 346 35.15 -32.16 27.84
C ALA A 346 35.11 -32.42 26.34
N ILE A 347 34.22 -33.32 25.88
CA ILE A 347 34.05 -33.64 24.45
C ILE A 347 33.69 -32.39 23.63
N TYR A 348 32.73 -31.59 24.13
CA TYR A 348 32.35 -30.36 23.43
C TYR A 348 33.53 -29.38 23.35
N ASN A 349 34.20 -29.06 24.46
CA ASN A 349 35.28 -28.07 24.45
C ASN A 349 36.54 -28.53 23.70
N GLU A 350 36.80 -29.83 23.63
CA GLU A 350 38.02 -30.41 23.05
C GLU A 350 37.87 -30.73 21.54
N HIS A 351 36.63 -30.89 21.03
CA HIS A 351 36.38 -31.34 19.65
C HIS A 351 35.27 -30.60 18.88
N VAL A 352 34.33 -29.92 19.53
CA VAL A 352 33.19 -29.24 18.89
C VAL A 352 33.24 -27.73 19.04
N GLY A 353 33.76 -27.24 20.17
CA GLY A 353 33.70 -25.84 20.58
C GLY A 353 34.46 -24.90 19.66
N GLU A 354 35.65 -25.28 19.19
CA GLU A 354 36.39 -24.50 18.19
C GLU A 354 35.71 -24.52 16.81
N LEU A 355 35.07 -25.63 16.42
CA LEU A 355 34.33 -25.73 15.15
C LEU A 355 33.06 -24.86 15.15
N VAL A 356 32.28 -24.92 16.24
CA VAL A 356 31.10 -24.06 16.41
C VAL A 356 31.50 -22.59 16.56
N ALA A 357 32.64 -22.30 17.20
CA ALA A 357 33.14 -20.93 17.33
C ALA A 357 33.76 -20.36 16.03
N SER A 358 34.28 -21.21 15.13
CA SER A 358 34.76 -20.82 13.81
C SER A 358 33.64 -20.76 12.75
N GLY A 359 32.45 -21.28 13.06
CA GLY A 359 31.31 -21.36 12.15
C GLY A 359 31.28 -22.63 11.28
N ASP A 360 32.19 -23.59 11.52
CA ASP A 360 32.22 -24.90 10.86
C ASP A 360 31.13 -25.84 11.40
N ALA A 361 29.89 -25.56 10.99
CA ALA A 361 28.72 -26.35 11.38
C ALA A 361 28.73 -27.77 10.78
N GLU A 362 29.30 -27.98 9.59
CA GLU A 362 29.39 -29.31 8.96
C GLU A 362 30.46 -30.18 9.66
N GLY A 363 31.62 -29.59 10.02
CA GLY A 363 32.61 -30.24 10.88
C GLY A 363 32.06 -30.58 12.27
N ALA A 364 31.37 -29.63 12.92
CA ALA A 364 30.71 -29.89 14.19
C ALA A 364 29.65 -31.01 14.08
N ALA A 365 28.80 -30.97 13.05
CA ALA A 365 27.79 -32.00 12.78
C ALA A 365 28.42 -33.36 12.48
N LYS A 366 29.56 -33.41 11.78
CA LYS A 366 30.31 -34.66 11.52
C LYS A 366 30.88 -35.25 12.82
N VAL A 367 31.43 -34.42 13.70
CA VAL A 367 31.88 -34.86 15.04
C VAL A 367 30.70 -35.40 15.85
N PHE A 368 29.54 -34.73 15.83
CA PHE A 368 28.32 -35.25 16.46
C PHE A 368 27.78 -36.54 15.81
N ALA A 369 27.87 -36.69 14.49
CA ALA A 369 27.47 -37.89 13.76
C ALA A 369 28.39 -39.09 14.06
N GLU A 370 29.69 -38.86 14.27
CA GLU A 370 30.64 -39.90 14.71
C GLU A 370 30.48 -40.25 16.21
N MET A 371 29.96 -39.33 17.03
CA MET A 371 29.52 -39.61 18.40
C MET A 371 28.20 -40.39 18.46
N LEU A 372 27.31 -40.22 17.47
CA LEU A 372 25.94 -40.73 17.49
C LEU A 372 25.82 -42.23 17.81
N PRO A 373 26.68 -43.13 17.28
CA PRO A 373 26.63 -44.57 17.58
C PRO A 373 27.30 -44.95 18.91
N VAL A 374 28.00 -44.02 19.56
CA VAL A 374 28.81 -44.27 20.76
C VAL A 374 28.03 -43.99 22.04
N LEU A 375 27.13 -43.00 22.00
CA LEU A 375 26.21 -42.66 23.08
C LEU A 375 24.82 -43.22 22.78
N SER A 376 24.16 -43.76 23.80
CA SER A 376 22.79 -44.26 23.70
C SER A 376 21.76 -43.13 23.60
N GLU A 377 20.54 -43.47 23.19
CA GLU A 377 19.44 -42.53 23.04
C GLU A 377 19.09 -41.77 24.34
N GLU A 378 19.18 -42.42 25.52
CA GLU A 378 18.99 -41.74 26.81
C GLU A 378 20.16 -40.79 27.15
N GLU A 379 21.39 -41.15 26.77
CA GLU A 379 22.56 -40.29 26.94
C GLU A 379 22.43 -39.02 26.06
N TRP A 380 21.95 -39.16 24.82
CA TRP A 380 21.62 -38.04 23.93
C TRP A 380 20.44 -37.19 24.43
N LYS A 381 19.34 -37.82 24.88
CA LYS A 381 18.21 -37.09 25.48
C LYS A 381 18.67 -36.31 26.72
N THR A 382 19.53 -36.88 27.55
CA THR A 382 20.10 -36.20 28.72
C THR A 382 20.95 -34.99 28.32
N TYR A 383 21.73 -35.08 27.24
CA TYR A 383 22.50 -33.96 26.69
C TYR A 383 21.60 -32.81 26.20
N PHE A 384 20.66 -33.09 25.28
CA PHE A 384 19.80 -32.04 24.70
C PHE A 384 18.79 -31.46 25.71
N ILE A 385 18.23 -32.27 26.61
CA ILE A 385 17.38 -31.77 27.70
C ILE A 385 18.18 -30.90 28.68
N GLY A 386 19.48 -31.16 28.83
CA GLY A 386 20.40 -30.31 29.61
C GLY A 386 20.61 -28.93 29.00
N GLU A 387 20.80 -28.84 27.68
CA GLU A 387 20.95 -27.59 26.93
C GLU A 387 19.63 -26.79 26.88
N ILE A 388 18.51 -27.43 26.53
CA ILE A 388 17.20 -26.77 26.43
C ILE A 388 16.79 -26.16 27.79
N LYS A 389 16.98 -26.90 28.89
CA LYS A 389 16.72 -26.41 30.26
C LYS A 389 17.68 -25.32 30.76
N GLN A 390 18.77 -25.04 30.04
CA GLN A 390 19.67 -23.92 30.35
C GLN A 390 19.46 -22.70 29.45
N ARG A 391 18.88 -22.86 28.24
CA ARG A 391 18.63 -21.74 27.31
C ARG A 391 17.30 -21.04 27.50
N GLU A 392 16.28 -21.72 27.99
CA GLU A 392 14.99 -21.10 28.32
C GLU A 392 14.96 -20.67 29.79
N TYR A 393 14.81 -19.36 30.04
CA TYR A 393 14.82 -18.78 31.38
C TYR A 393 13.65 -19.34 32.24
N PRO A 394 13.89 -20.15 33.29
CA PRO A 394 12.84 -20.98 33.91
C PRO A 394 11.68 -20.24 34.60
N SER A 395 11.82 -18.93 34.86
CA SER A 395 10.92 -18.19 35.76
C SER A 395 9.58 -17.77 35.16
N GLN A 396 9.44 -17.70 33.83
CA GLN A 396 8.23 -17.18 33.18
C GLN A 396 7.10 -18.22 33.18
N ASN A 397 7.35 -19.42 32.67
CA ASN A 397 6.33 -20.47 32.58
C ASN A 397 5.86 -20.94 33.97
N GLU A 398 6.74 -20.99 34.98
CA GLU A 398 6.36 -21.37 36.34
C GLU A 398 5.40 -20.36 37.00
N LEU A 399 5.46 -19.08 36.63
CA LEU A 399 4.56 -18.05 37.15
C LEU A 399 3.20 -18.05 36.44
N TYR A 400 3.16 -18.25 35.12
CA TYR A 400 1.90 -18.32 34.38
C TYR A 400 1.15 -19.63 34.60
N HIS A 401 1.82 -20.79 34.68
CA HIS A 401 1.15 -22.04 35.05
C HIS A 401 0.51 -21.95 36.44
N LYS A 402 1.20 -21.40 37.44
CA LYS A 402 0.60 -21.18 38.78
C LYS A 402 -0.61 -20.25 38.77
N ALA A 403 -0.65 -19.25 37.88
CA ALA A 403 -1.83 -18.40 37.72
C ALA A 403 -2.99 -19.15 37.05
N GLY A 404 -2.70 -20.00 36.06
CA GLY A 404 -3.69 -20.88 35.42
C GLY A 404 -4.27 -21.93 36.40
N ASP A 405 -3.40 -22.62 37.14
CA ASP A 405 -3.78 -23.62 38.15
C ASP A 405 -4.68 -23.00 39.25
N GLU A 406 -4.32 -21.81 39.73
CA GLU A 406 -5.11 -21.10 40.75
C GLU A 406 -6.45 -20.61 40.17
N ASN A 407 -6.48 -20.08 38.94
CA ASN A 407 -7.72 -19.65 38.29
C ASN A 407 -8.67 -20.82 38.02
N GLY A 408 -8.16 -21.96 37.54
CA GLY A 408 -8.93 -23.19 37.35
C GLY A 408 -9.53 -23.71 38.66
N ARG A 409 -8.77 -23.64 39.76
CA ARG A 409 -9.27 -23.97 41.11
C ARG A 409 -10.42 -23.06 41.53
N VAL A 410 -10.32 -21.73 41.33
CA VAL A 410 -11.40 -20.80 41.71
C VAL A 410 -12.64 -20.95 40.80
N SER A 411 -12.47 -21.21 39.50
CA SER A 411 -13.59 -21.53 38.61
C SER A 411 -14.31 -22.83 39.01
N HIS A 412 -13.55 -23.86 39.44
CA HIS A 412 -14.13 -25.10 39.96
C HIS A 412 -14.90 -24.87 41.28
N ASP A 413 -14.34 -24.09 42.20
CA ASP A 413 -15.02 -23.71 43.46
C ASP A 413 -16.34 -22.94 43.15
N PHE A 414 -16.35 -22.05 42.15
CA PHE A 414 -17.53 -21.31 41.70
C PHE A 414 -18.60 -22.21 41.07
N VAL A 415 -18.24 -23.07 40.12
CA VAL A 415 -19.16 -24.00 39.45
C VAL A 415 -19.79 -24.97 40.45
N THR A 416 -18.99 -25.52 41.37
CA THR A 416 -19.50 -26.44 42.40
C THR A 416 -20.42 -25.72 43.39
N GLY A 417 -20.08 -24.49 43.79
CA GLY A 417 -20.92 -23.66 44.64
C GLY A 417 -22.24 -23.21 44.00
N LEU A 418 -22.38 -23.29 42.68
CA LEU A 418 -23.63 -22.94 41.99
C LEU A 418 -24.77 -23.93 42.28
N PHE A 419 -24.44 -25.19 42.59
CA PHE A 419 -25.42 -26.23 42.92
C PHE A 419 -26.05 -26.04 44.29
N ASP A 420 -25.36 -25.39 45.24
CA ASP A 420 -25.92 -25.03 46.56
C ASP A 420 -27.14 -24.09 46.46
N TYR A 421 -27.33 -23.46 45.29
CA TYR A 421 -28.44 -22.55 44.98
C TYR A 421 -29.54 -23.17 44.11
N ARG A 422 -29.38 -24.41 43.59
CA ARG A 422 -30.37 -25.07 42.71
C ARG A 422 -31.76 -25.15 43.36
N ASP A 423 -31.82 -25.61 44.61
CA ASP A 423 -33.05 -25.71 45.41
C ASP A 423 -33.75 -24.35 45.66
N GLN A 424 -33.01 -23.23 45.56
CA GLN A 424 -33.51 -21.88 45.85
C GLN A 424 -33.94 -21.13 44.58
N LEU A 425 -33.22 -21.33 43.47
CA LEU A 425 -33.59 -20.77 42.16
C LEU A 425 -34.78 -21.50 41.50
N GLY A 426 -35.06 -22.74 41.94
CA GLY A 426 -36.25 -23.51 41.62
C GLY A 426 -36.29 -24.05 40.18
N GLU A 427 -37.45 -24.62 39.79
CA GLU A 427 -37.69 -25.23 38.47
C GLU A 427 -37.40 -24.31 37.26
N ARG A 428 -37.15 -23.02 37.50
CA ARG A 428 -37.01 -21.96 36.51
C ARG A 428 -35.71 -22.01 35.69
N TYR A 429 -34.69 -22.68 36.22
CA TYR A 429 -33.38 -22.88 35.57
C TYR A 429 -33.01 -24.36 35.44
N GLU A 430 -33.98 -25.27 35.59
CA GLU A 430 -33.71 -26.72 35.67
C GLU A 430 -33.06 -27.28 34.39
N GLU A 431 -33.42 -26.76 33.21
CA GLU A 431 -32.78 -27.14 31.94
C GLU A 431 -31.30 -26.72 31.91
N ASP A 432 -30.97 -25.48 32.31
CA ASP A 432 -29.59 -24.98 32.38
C ASP A 432 -28.76 -25.76 33.42
N TYR A 433 -29.37 -26.15 34.55
CA TYR A 433 -28.74 -26.99 35.57
C TYR A 433 -28.52 -28.43 35.10
N MET A 434 -29.38 -29.00 34.24
CA MET A 434 -29.17 -30.31 33.64
C MET A 434 -28.02 -30.31 32.62
N GLU A 435 -27.87 -29.25 31.81
CA GLU A 435 -26.71 -29.10 30.92
C GLU A 435 -25.41 -28.94 31.72
N LEU A 436 -25.43 -28.15 32.79
CA LEU A 436 -24.31 -28.00 33.74
C LEU A 436 -23.89 -29.33 34.38
N GLU A 437 -24.86 -30.15 34.81
CA GLU A 437 -24.62 -31.46 35.42
C GLU A 437 -24.04 -32.45 34.39
N ALA A 438 -24.57 -32.46 33.16
CA ALA A 438 -24.06 -33.30 32.07
C ALA A 438 -22.62 -32.94 31.63
N ALA A 439 -22.28 -31.65 31.61
CA ALA A 439 -20.92 -31.19 31.30
C ALA A 439 -19.90 -31.68 32.34
N LEU A 440 -20.25 -31.61 33.63
CA LEU A 440 -19.42 -32.12 34.73
C LEU A 440 -19.30 -33.65 34.73
N GLU A 441 -20.35 -34.39 34.35
CA GLU A 441 -20.29 -35.85 34.16
C GLU A 441 -19.38 -36.29 33.00
N HIS A 442 -18.94 -35.37 32.14
CA HIS A 442 -18.06 -35.64 31.00
C HIS A 442 -16.65 -35.04 31.15
N ASP A 443 -16.30 -34.56 32.35
CA ASP A 443 -15.05 -33.82 32.66
C ASP A 443 -14.85 -32.56 31.77
N ASP A 444 -15.91 -32.04 31.13
CA ASP A 444 -15.87 -30.82 30.31
C ASP A 444 -16.07 -29.58 31.18
N PHE A 445 -15.00 -29.22 31.89
CA PHE A 445 -15.01 -28.07 32.80
C PHE A 445 -15.18 -26.71 32.09
N GLU A 446 -14.86 -26.61 30.80
CA GLU A 446 -15.05 -25.37 30.04
C GLU A 446 -16.54 -25.17 29.71
N TYR A 447 -17.22 -26.22 29.22
CA TYR A 447 -18.67 -26.17 28.96
C TYR A 447 -19.49 -26.08 30.27
N ALA A 448 -19.04 -26.73 31.34
CA ALA A 448 -19.65 -26.56 32.66
C ALA A 448 -19.55 -25.11 33.16
N PHE A 449 -18.39 -24.47 32.98
CA PHE A 449 -18.24 -23.06 33.34
C PHE A 449 -19.14 -22.12 32.51
N GLU A 450 -19.36 -22.43 31.23
CA GLU A 450 -20.31 -21.70 30.38
C GLU A 450 -21.75 -21.83 30.87
N CYS A 451 -22.23 -23.05 31.16
CA CYS A 451 -23.57 -23.29 31.68
C CYS A 451 -23.81 -22.52 33.01
N ALA A 452 -22.84 -22.57 33.93
CA ALA A 452 -22.91 -21.82 35.19
C ALA A 452 -22.97 -20.29 34.96
N SER A 453 -22.20 -19.78 34.00
CA SER A 453 -22.19 -18.35 33.63
C SER A 453 -23.47 -17.91 32.91
N ILE A 454 -24.19 -18.82 32.24
CA ILE A 454 -25.51 -18.55 31.65
C ILE A 454 -26.57 -18.38 32.75
N ILE A 455 -26.58 -19.28 33.75
CA ILE A 455 -27.50 -19.22 34.89
C ILE A 455 -27.36 -17.88 35.63
N CYS A 456 -26.13 -17.48 36.02
CA CYS A 456 -25.88 -16.21 36.71
C CYS A 456 -26.35 -14.99 35.91
N ARG A 457 -26.06 -14.93 34.61
CA ARG A 457 -26.41 -13.75 33.79
C ARG A 457 -27.90 -13.67 33.47
N ARG A 458 -28.60 -14.80 33.26
CA ARG A 458 -30.07 -14.80 33.16
C ARG A 458 -30.71 -14.30 34.46
N ALA A 459 -30.22 -14.78 35.60
CA ALA A 459 -30.67 -14.34 36.93
C ALA A 459 -30.45 -12.83 37.16
N ASN A 460 -29.30 -12.29 36.75
CA ASN A 460 -28.97 -10.86 36.84
C ASN A 460 -29.79 -10.00 35.84
N LEU A 461 -30.02 -10.49 34.61
CA LEU A 461 -30.86 -9.83 33.60
C LEU A 461 -32.32 -9.72 34.06
N GLU A 462 -32.87 -10.74 34.71
CA GLU A 462 -34.20 -10.65 35.32
C GLU A 462 -34.23 -9.57 36.42
N TYR A 463 -33.23 -9.53 37.31
CA TYR A 463 -33.11 -8.51 38.35
C TYR A 463 -33.03 -7.08 37.78
N ILE A 464 -32.18 -6.85 36.77
CA ILE A 464 -32.03 -5.54 36.11
C ILE A 464 -33.32 -5.15 35.38
N THR A 465 -33.94 -6.07 34.65
CA THR A 465 -35.18 -5.82 33.90
C THR A 465 -36.34 -5.49 34.84
N TYR A 466 -36.48 -6.24 35.95
CA TYR A 466 -37.45 -5.97 37.00
C TYR A 466 -37.25 -4.57 37.60
N LYS A 467 -36.01 -4.24 38.00
CA LYS A 467 -35.65 -2.94 38.57
C LYS A 467 -35.86 -1.78 37.59
N LYS A 468 -35.63 -1.99 36.29
CA LYS A 468 -35.84 -1.00 35.23
C LYS A 468 -37.33 -0.73 35.00
N ASN A 469 -38.14 -1.79 34.86
CA ASN A 469 -39.59 -1.67 34.69
C ASN A 469 -40.25 -0.99 35.90
N LEU A 470 -39.81 -1.36 37.11
CA LEU A 470 -40.19 -0.74 38.37
C LEU A 470 -39.89 0.77 38.41
N ASN A 471 -38.66 1.17 38.08
CA ASN A 471 -38.29 2.59 38.01
C ASN A 471 -39.14 3.35 36.98
N LEU A 472 -39.50 2.71 35.86
CA LEU A 472 -40.37 3.28 34.84
C LEU A 472 -41.80 3.51 35.37
N GLU A 473 -42.35 2.55 36.11
CA GLU A 473 -43.70 2.62 36.69
C GLU A 473 -43.77 3.69 37.80
N ILE A 474 -42.75 3.78 38.65
CA ILE A 474 -42.60 4.86 39.64
C ILE A 474 -42.51 6.22 38.95
N ALA A 475 -41.67 6.36 37.91
CA ALA A 475 -41.52 7.62 37.17
C ALA A 475 -42.83 8.03 36.49
N LYS A 476 -43.61 7.07 35.98
CA LYS A 476 -44.92 7.32 35.38
C LYS A 476 -45.94 7.83 36.41
N LEU A 477 -46.03 7.18 37.57
CA LEU A 477 -46.92 7.62 38.67
C LEU A 477 -46.57 9.04 39.16
N TRP A 478 -45.29 9.40 39.20
CA TRP A 478 -44.85 10.77 39.50
C TRP A 478 -45.18 11.77 38.40
N ALA A 479 -45.04 11.40 37.12
CA ALA A 479 -45.39 12.26 35.99
C ALA A 479 -46.91 12.52 35.91
N ASP A 480 -47.74 11.48 36.10
CA ASP A 480 -49.19 11.60 36.13
C ASP A 480 -49.63 12.55 37.27
N PHE A 481 -49.03 12.41 38.46
CA PHE A 481 -49.25 13.31 39.61
C PHE A 481 -48.83 14.76 39.32
N GLU A 482 -47.70 15.00 38.65
CA GLU A 482 -47.24 16.36 38.32
C GLU A 482 -48.13 17.02 37.24
N VAL A 483 -48.69 16.24 36.32
CA VAL A 483 -49.64 16.72 35.29
C VAL A 483 -50.95 17.18 35.90
N GLU A 484 -51.53 16.42 36.84
CA GLU A 484 -52.73 16.85 37.58
C GLU A 484 -52.45 18.12 38.40
N LEU A 485 -51.31 18.17 39.11
CA LEU A 485 -50.87 19.36 39.87
C LEU A 485 -50.75 20.63 39.02
N ARG A 486 -50.37 20.51 37.75
CA ARG A 486 -50.25 21.66 36.82
C ARG A 486 -51.59 22.07 36.20
N LEU A 487 -52.54 21.15 36.03
CA LEU A 487 -53.88 21.45 35.49
C LEU A 487 -54.71 22.30 36.46
N ASP A 488 -54.65 21.99 37.76
CA ASP A 488 -55.42 22.72 38.79
C ASP A 488 -54.90 24.17 39.00
N VAL A 489 -53.57 24.36 38.95
CA VAL A 489 -52.93 25.69 39.06
C VAL A 489 -53.37 26.65 37.95
N VAL A 490 -53.82 26.14 36.80
CA VAL A 490 -54.31 26.96 35.67
C VAL A 490 -55.78 27.36 35.83
N GLN A 491 -56.57 26.70 36.70
CA GLN A 491 -58.02 26.95 36.81
C GLN A 491 -58.45 27.81 38.02
N GLY A 492 -57.57 28.05 39.00
CA GLY A 492 -57.76 29.10 40.01
C GLY A 492 -58.94 28.87 40.96
N LEU A 493 -59.06 27.66 41.52
CA LEU A 493 -60.13 27.30 42.45
C LEU A 493 -59.75 27.60 43.92
N GLU A 494 -60.75 27.91 44.75
CA GLU A 494 -60.57 28.28 46.16
C GLU A 494 -60.78 27.11 47.14
N VAL A 495 -59.76 26.87 47.97
CA VAL A 495 -59.79 26.40 49.37
C VAL A 495 -60.26 24.97 49.70
N ASP A 496 -61.20 24.33 48.99
CA ASP A 496 -61.57 22.93 49.28
C ASP A 496 -60.54 21.90 48.75
N GLU A 497 -59.61 22.32 47.88
CA GLU A 497 -58.57 21.45 47.30
C GLU A 497 -57.58 20.84 48.31
N VAL A 498 -57.38 21.45 49.49
CA VAL A 498 -56.41 20.92 50.48
C VAL A 498 -56.82 19.51 50.94
N VAL A 499 -58.12 19.20 50.94
CA VAL A 499 -58.64 17.88 51.34
C VAL A 499 -58.44 16.84 50.24
N GLU A 500 -58.61 17.19 48.96
CA GLU A 500 -58.35 16.26 47.85
C GLU A 500 -56.85 16.06 47.62
N ARG A 501 -56.01 17.10 47.75
CA ARG A 501 -54.54 16.93 47.71
C ARG A 501 -54.03 15.99 48.80
N GLU A 502 -54.57 16.09 50.02
CA GLU A 502 -54.21 15.20 51.13
C GLU A 502 -54.80 13.78 50.98
N LYS A 503 -55.97 13.61 50.35
CA LYS A 503 -56.47 12.28 49.93
C LYS A 503 -55.58 11.65 48.87
N MET A 504 -55.22 12.39 47.82
CA MET A 504 -54.45 11.85 46.71
C MET A 504 -53.02 11.53 47.15
N ARG A 505 -52.43 12.36 48.01
CA ARG A 505 -51.21 12.05 48.75
C ARG A 505 -51.33 10.74 49.53
N ARG A 506 -52.43 10.52 50.27
CA ARG A 506 -52.66 9.24 50.98
C ARG A 506 -52.88 8.05 50.05
N VAL A 507 -53.44 8.24 48.85
CA VAL A 507 -53.52 7.18 47.84
C VAL A 507 -52.12 6.84 47.31
N ILE A 508 -51.26 7.83 47.11
CA ILE A 508 -49.85 7.61 46.74
C ILE A 508 -49.10 6.93 47.89
N GLU A 509 -49.20 7.42 49.12
CA GLU A 509 -48.59 6.80 50.32
C GLU A 509 -49.11 5.36 50.52
N GLN A 510 -50.42 5.11 50.32
CA GLN A 510 -50.99 3.76 50.36
C GLN A 510 -50.46 2.88 49.21
N ARG A 511 -50.35 3.38 47.98
CA ARG A 511 -49.78 2.63 46.85
C ARG A 511 -48.29 2.33 47.04
N VAL A 512 -47.53 3.25 47.64
CA VAL A 512 -46.16 3.02 48.08
C VAL A 512 -46.10 1.95 49.17
N GLN A 513 -47.03 1.95 50.13
CA GLN A 513 -47.08 0.93 51.19
C GLN A 513 -47.53 -0.46 50.67
N GLU A 514 -48.49 -0.49 49.73
CA GLU A 514 -48.89 -1.70 48.98
C GLU A 514 -47.71 -2.23 48.15
N TYR A 515 -46.90 -1.34 47.58
CA TYR A 515 -45.66 -1.66 46.88
C TYR A 515 -44.57 -2.18 47.84
N GLU A 516 -44.32 -1.57 48.99
CA GLU A 516 -43.42 -2.11 50.04
C GLU A 516 -43.89 -3.51 50.50
N THR A 517 -45.20 -3.71 50.59
CA THR A 517 -45.79 -5.03 50.90
C THR A 517 -45.59 -6.02 49.74
N MET A 518 -45.60 -5.57 48.49
CA MET A 518 -45.32 -6.39 47.31
C MET A 518 -43.82 -6.69 47.15
N GLN A 519 -42.95 -5.76 47.54
CA GLN A 519 -41.51 -5.95 47.67
C GLN A 519 -41.18 -7.00 48.75
N SER A 520 -42.05 -7.22 49.74
CA SER A 520 -41.95 -8.34 50.71
C SER A 520 -42.50 -9.69 50.21
N ARG A 521 -42.98 -9.78 48.95
CA ARG A 521 -43.49 -11.04 48.36
C ARG A 521 -42.51 -11.76 47.44
N LEU A 522 -41.59 -11.02 46.80
CA LEU A 522 -40.27 -11.58 46.51
C LEU A 522 -39.57 -11.59 47.86
N SER A 523 -39.05 -12.72 48.30
CA SER A 523 -38.42 -12.77 49.61
C SER A 523 -37.18 -11.88 49.61
N GLU A 524 -36.84 -11.31 50.77
CA GLU A 524 -35.58 -10.59 50.93
C GLU A 524 -34.39 -11.53 50.65
N GLU A 525 -34.60 -12.84 50.82
CA GLU A 525 -33.69 -13.94 50.49
C GLU A 525 -33.50 -14.10 48.97
N ASP A 526 -34.54 -13.99 48.13
CA ASP A 526 -34.42 -14.07 46.65
C ASP A 526 -33.57 -12.92 46.09
N PHE A 527 -33.81 -11.70 46.57
CA PHE A 527 -33.03 -10.53 46.16
C PHE A 527 -31.59 -10.58 46.67
N ASP A 528 -31.36 -11.09 47.88
CA ASP A 528 -30.02 -11.28 48.41
C ASP A 528 -29.29 -12.43 47.68
N LEU A 529 -29.99 -13.48 47.26
CA LEU A 529 -29.47 -14.57 46.43
C LEU A 529 -29.00 -14.08 45.05
N LEU A 530 -29.86 -13.40 44.30
CA LEU A 530 -29.51 -12.81 42.99
C LEU A 530 -28.33 -11.83 43.11
N ARG A 531 -28.28 -11.09 44.21
CA ARG A 531 -27.17 -10.18 44.53
C ARG A 531 -25.88 -10.94 44.86
N ARG A 532 -25.94 -12.03 45.63
CA ARG A 532 -24.78 -12.88 45.95
C ARG A 532 -24.22 -13.55 44.70
N LEU A 533 -25.06 -14.01 43.78
CA LEU A 533 -24.62 -14.61 42.51
C LEU A 533 -23.90 -13.57 41.63
N ALA A 534 -24.47 -12.38 41.46
CA ALA A 534 -23.82 -11.30 40.72
C ALA A 534 -22.52 -10.81 41.39
N VAL A 535 -22.44 -10.81 42.72
CA VAL A 535 -21.21 -10.52 43.47
C VAL A 535 -20.17 -11.64 43.31
N ALA A 536 -20.57 -12.91 43.31
CA ALA A 536 -19.66 -14.04 43.13
C ALA A 536 -19.05 -14.08 41.72
N GLU A 537 -19.82 -13.73 40.69
CA GLU A 537 -19.35 -13.60 39.31
C GLU A 537 -18.32 -12.44 39.17
N ASP A 538 -18.61 -11.27 39.77
CA ASP A 538 -17.69 -10.12 39.80
C ASP A 538 -16.42 -10.40 40.64
N GLU A 539 -16.56 -11.07 41.80
CA GLU A 539 -15.42 -11.50 42.62
C GLU A 539 -14.51 -12.51 41.89
N LEU A 540 -15.09 -13.48 41.18
CA LEU A 540 -14.34 -14.42 40.34
C LEU A 540 -13.53 -13.68 39.25
N HIS A 541 -14.19 -12.76 38.54
CA HIS A 541 -13.56 -11.96 37.49
C HIS A 541 -12.39 -11.12 38.04
N GLN A 542 -12.58 -10.47 39.20
CA GLN A 542 -11.54 -9.69 39.88
C GLN A 542 -10.37 -10.57 40.38
N ILE A 543 -10.63 -11.80 40.81
CA ILE A 543 -9.58 -12.76 41.21
C ILE A 543 -8.73 -13.16 40.00
N HIS A 544 -9.35 -13.51 38.86
CA HIS A 544 -8.62 -13.88 37.64
C HIS A 544 -7.72 -12.74 37.16
N GLN A 545 -8.24 -11.51 37.04
CA GLN A 545 -7.46 -10.33 36.65
C GLN A 545 -6.25 -10.10 37.58
N LYS A 546 -6.47 -10.18 38.90
CA LYS A 546 -5.44 -9.96 39.91
C LYS A 546 -4.32 -11.00 39.86
N ASN A 547 -4.63 -12.25 39.54
CA ASN A 547 -3.64 -13.32 39.42
C ASN A 547 -2.69 -13.08 38.23
N PHE A 548 -3.23 -12.68 37.07
CA PHE A 548 -2.43 -12.34 35.90
C PHE A 548 -1.54 -11.10 36.12
N GLU A 549 -2.10 -10.02 36.69
CA GLU A 549 -1.33 -8.80 36.97
C GLU A 549 -0.20 -9.04 37.98
N THR A 550 -0.43 -9.92 38.98
CA THR A 550 0.60 -10.32 39.94
C THR A 550 1.75 -11.12 39.30
N ALA A 551 1.47 -11.94 38.28
CA ALA A 551 2.50 -12.66 37.54
C ALA A 551 3.35 -11.69 36.69
N ARG A 552 2.69 -10.76 36.01
CA ARG A 552 3.33 -9.71 35.20
C ARG A 552 4.29 -8.83 36.01
N GLN A 553 3.85 -8.28 37.15
CA GLN A 553 4.68 -7.38 37.96
C GLN A 553 5.96 -8.06 38.48
N LYS A 554 5.90 -9.35 38.81
CA LYS A 554 7.08 -10.13 39.23
C LYS A 554 8.08 -10.33 38.09
N PHE A 555 7.59 -10.50 36.86
CA PHE A 555 8.43 -10.60 35.66
C PHE A 555 9.12 -9.27 35.32
N GLU A 556 8.38 -8.15 35.36
CA GLU A 556 8.94 -6.81 35.08
C GLU A 556 10.04 -6.43 36.09
N ALA A 557 9.89 -6.80 37.37
CA ALA A 557 10.92 -6.60 38.40
C ALA A 557 12.21 -7.39 38.12
N ALA A 558 12.10 -8.67 37.71
CA ALA A 558 13.26 -9.51 37.41
C ALA A 558 14.04 -9.01 36.16
N MET A 559 13.32 -8.51 35.15
CA MET A 559 13.93 -7.90 33.96
C MET A 559 14.72 -6.62 34.29
N LEU A 560 14.30 -5.86 35.32
CA LEU A 560 14.98 -4.64 35.74
C LEU A 560 16.34 -4.91 36.41
N GLU A 561 16.45 -5.98 37.20
CA GLU A 561 17.70 -6.40 37.85
C GLU A 561 18.76 -6.89 36.86
N LEU A 562 18.36 -7.58 35.80
CA LEU A 562 19.26 -8.14 34.79
C LEU A 562 19.98 -7.07 33.93
N GLY A 563 19.37 -5.89 33.74
CA GLY A 563 19.82 -4.90 32.76
C GLY A 563 21.01 -4.01 33.15
N GLN A 564 21.50 -4.02 34.40
CA GLN A 564 22.24 -2.85 34.94
C GLN A 564 23.77 -2.94 35.13
N THR A 565 24.44 -4.11 35.09
CA THR A 565 25.79 -4.20 35.73
C THR A 565 26.99 -4.77 34.95
N LYS A 566 26.86 -5.40 33.77
CA LYS A 566 28.05 -6.01 33.10
C LYS A 566 28.29 -5.61 31.64
N GLU A 567 27.26 -5.47 30.82
CA GLU A 567 27.45 -5.25 29.37
C GLU A 567 27.95 -3.84 29.04
N MET A 568 27.48 -2.80 29.75
CA MET A 568 27.95 -1.42 29.58
C MET A 568 29.46 -1.25 29.82
N GLN A 569 30.04 -1.99 30.77
CA GLN A 569 31.47 -1.90 31.07
C GLN A 569 32.32 -2.52 29.96
N ALA A 570 31.85 -3.60 29.33
CA ALA A 570 32.55 -4.24 28.21
C ALA A 570 32.50 -3.37 26.93
N ARG A 571 31.35 -2.78 26.60
CA ARG A 571 31.20 -1.91 25.41
C ARG A 571 32.10 -0.67 25.46
N ALA A 572 32.22 -0.03 26.63
CA ALA A 572 33.07 1.14 26.81
C ALA A 572 34.58 0.84 26.58
N GLU A 573 35.04 -0.38 26.85
CA GLU A 573 36.43 -0.77 26.64
C GLU A 573 36.74 -1.16 25.18
N VAL A 574 35.73 -1.62 24.42
CA VAL A 574 35.85 -1.93 22.98
C VAL A 574 35.86 -0.65 22.14
N VAL A 575 34.96 0.30 22.38
CA VAL A 575 34.92 1.59 21.65
C VAL A 575 36.27 2.31 21.78
N ARG A 576 36.82 2.38 23.01
CA ARG A 576 38.13 2.98 23.27
C ARG A 576 39.31 2.24 22.61
N LYS A 577 39.14 1.01 22.11
CA LYS A 577 40.18 0.33 21.31
C LYS A 577 40.06 0.65 19.82
N ILE A 578 38.84 0.81 19.32
CA ILE A 578 38.56 1.16 17.92
C ILE A 578 39.05 2.58 17.62
N GLU A 579 38.75 3.55 18.50
CA GLU A 579 39.14 4.97 18.35
C GLU A 579 40.66 5.20 18.21
N ASN A 580 41.52 4.29 18.67
CA ASN A 580 42.97 4.48 18.68
C ASN A 580 43.67 3.98 17.40
N ASN A 581 43.00 3.18 16.56
CA ASN A 581 43.63 2.46 15.43
C ASN A 581 42.90 2.70 14.08
N LEU A 582 42.06 3.73 13.99
CA LEU A 582 41.05 3.86 12.93
C LEU A 582 41.66 3.99 11.51
N ASP A 583 42.80 4.68 11.38
CA ASP A 583 43.46 4.91 10.09
C ASP A 583 44.14 3.63 9.54
N GLU A 584 44.89 2.90 10.38
CA GLU A 584 45.53 1.63 9.99
C GLU A 584 44.48 0.55 9.65
N LEU A 585 43.36 0.52 10.38
CA LEU A 585 42.29 -0.46 10.14
C LEU A 585 41.53 -0.18 8.83
N GLY A 586 41.45 1.08 8.40
CA GLY A 586 40.79 1.46 7.14
C GLY A 586 41.56 0.97 5.91
N ASP A 587 42.88 1.17 5.90
CA ASP A 587 43.74 0.73 4.79
C ASP A 587 43.88 -0.81 4.76
N GLU A 588 44.01 -1.48 5.91
CA GLU A 588 44.04 -2.94 5.97
C GLU A 588 42.71 -3.58 5.54
N LEU A 589 41.57 -3.03 5.97
CA LEU A 589 40.26 -3.55 5.59
C LEU A 589 39.98 -3.36 4.09
N ARG A 590 40.41 -2.23 3.51
CA ARG A 590 40.29 -1.98 2.07
C ARG A 590 41.13 -2.96 1.26
N ALA A 591 42.40 -3.14 1.63
CA ALA A 591 43.28 -4.10 0.97
C ALA A 591 42.74 -5.54 1.08
N PHE A 592 42.18 -5.92 2.24
CA PHE A 592 41.56 -7.23 2.45
C PHE A 592 40.29 -7.43 1.61
N ILE A 593 39.44 -6.40 1.48
CA ILE A 593 38.24 -6.46 0.64
C ILE A 593 38.62 -6.53 -0.85
N GLU A 594 39.57 -5.72 -1.31
CA GLU A 594 40.08 -5.76 -2.69
C GLU A 594 40.75 -7.12 -3.02
N GLU A 595 41.53 -7.69 -2.11
CA GLU A 595 42.10 -9.05 -2.24
C GLU A 595 41.03 -10.15 -2.28
N LYS A 596 39.96 -10.00 -1.48
CA LYS A 596 38.85 -10.97 -1.45
C LYS A 596 37.92 -10.88 -2.65
N LEU A 597 37.63 -9.68 -3.14
CA LEU A 597 36.86 -9.49 -4.37
C LEU A 597 37.64 -9.97 -5.60
N ALA A 598 38.97 -9.80 -5.63
CA ALA A 598 39.83 -10.29 -6.71
C ALA A 598 39.97 -11.83 -6.79
N THR A 599 39.38 -12.58 -5.84
CA THR A 599 39.46 -14.06 -5.78
C THR A 599 38.13 -14.78 -6.00
N ILE A 600 37.06 -14.05 -6.37
CA ILE A 600 35.73 -14.62 -6.63
C ILE A 600 35.26 -14.14 -8.01
N GLU A 601 35.21 -15.04 -9.00
CA GLU A 601 35.01 -14.68 -10.42
C GLU A 601 33.59 -14.20 -10.78
N ASP A 602 32.56 -14.52 -9.97
CA ASP A 602 31.14 -14.25 -10.27
C ASP A 602 30.35 -13.66 -9.06
N LEU A 603 30.85 -12.62 -8.39
CA LEU A 603 30.02 -11.78 -7.51
C LEU A 603 29.50 -10.55 -8.29
N PRO A 604 28.25 -10.10 -8.09
CA PRO A 604 27.84 -8.79 -8.55
C PRO A 604 28.75 -7.74 -7.90
N GLN A 605 29.35 -6.87 -8.71
CA GLN A 605 30.30 -5.88 -8.22
C GLN A 605 29.58 -4.93 -7.27
N LEU A 606 29.94 -5.01 -5.99
CA LEU A 606 29.40 -4.15 -4.96
C LEU A 606 30.17 -2.82 -5.05
N GLU A 607 29.74 -1.96 -5.96
CA GLU A 607 30.35 -0.65 -6.19
C GLU A 607 30.22 0.21 -4.93
N LEU A 608 31.33 0.34 -4.20
CA LEU A 608 31.41 1.17 -3.00
C LEU A 608 31.64 2.63 -3.39
N THR A 609 30.55 3.34 -3.68
CA THR A 609 30.57 4.78 -3.94
C THR A 609 31.22 5.53 -2.78
N THR A 610 32.37 6.17 -3.02
CA THR A 610 33.00 7.00 -2.01
C THR A 610 32.15 8.23 -1.72
N LEU A 611 32.26 8.82 -0.53
CA LEU A 611 31.51 10.06 -0.25
C LEU A 611 31.90 11.21 -1.21
N LYS A 612 33.10 11.15 -1.80
CA LYS A 612 33.54 12.10 -2.82
C LYS A 612 32.82 11.87 -4.16
N GLU A 613 32.61 10.61 -4.55
CA GLU A 613 31.75 10.25 -5.69
C GLU A 613 30.29 10.66 -5.45
N LEU A 614 29.72 10.40 -4.27
CA LEU A 614 28.36 10.84 -3.94
C LEU A 614 28.24 12.37 -4.05
N VAL A 615 29.20 13.14 -3.53
CA VAL A 615 29.18 14.60 -3.66
C VAL A 615 29.43 15.06 -5.12
N ALA A 616 30.07 14.25 -5.97
CA ALA A 616 30.19 14.52 -7.41
C ALA A 616 28.85 14.31 -8.12
N GLU A 617 28.17 13.19 -7.83
CA GLU A 617 26.84 12.87 -8.32
C GLU A 617 25.79 13.92 -7.91
N LEU A 618 25.78 14.32 -6.63
CA LEU A 618 24.90 15.37 -6.11
C LEU A 618 25.19 16.78 -6.68
N LYS A 619 26.39 17.00 -7.24
CA LYS A 619 26.75 18.21 -8.00
C LYS A 619 26.32 18.17 -9.46
N GLY A 620 25.85 17.02 -9.96
CA GLY A 620 25.67 16.78 -11.39
C GLY A 620 27.00 16.79 -12.17
N ASP A 621 28.13 16.59 -11.51
CA ASP A 621 29.46 16.73 -12.10
C ASP A 621 30.16 15.38 -12.18
N GLU A 622 30.34 14.87 -13.40
CA GLU A 622 31.07 13.62 -13.67
C GLU A 622 32.56 13.72 -13.29
N SER A 623 33.07 14.93 -13.04
CA SER A 623 34.47 15.15 -12.66
C SER A 623 34.66 15.26 -11.15
N MET A 624 35.17 14.18 -10.57
CA MET A 624 35.71 14.10 -9.20
C MET A 624 36.75 15.20 -8.86
N GLU A 625 37.38 15.82 -9.85
CA GLU A 625 38.32 16.94 -9.66
C GLU A 625 37.63 18.22 -9.17
N ARG A 626 36.31 18.37 -9.40
CA ARG A 626 35.53 19.54 -8.98
C ARG A 626 34.91 19.39 -7.59
N VAL A 627 35.02 18.22 -6.96
CA VAL A 627 34.65 18.01 -5.56
C VAL A 627 35.83 18.37 -4.67
N THR A 628 35.68 19.44 -3.90
CA THR A 628 36.69 19.84 -2.92
C THR A 628 36.53 19.01 -1.65
N ASP A 629 37.64 18.79 -0.93
CA ASP A 629 37.57 18.09 0.36
C ASP A 629 36.76 18.89 1.39
N GLU A 630 36.60 20.21 1.19
CA GLU A 630 35.70 21.06 1.97
C GLU A 630 34.21 20.75 1.70
N ASP A 631 33.82 20.40 0.47
CA ASP A 631 32.46 19.95 0.16
C ASP A 631 32.13 18.64 0.89
N VAL A 632 33.06 17.69 0.85
CA VAL A 632 32.95 16.39 1.52
C VAL A 632 32.87 16.55 3.05
N LEU A 633 33.79 17.33 3.63
CA LEU A 633 33.79 17.61 5.08
C LEU A 633 32.55 18.37 5.53
N LEU A 634 32.03 19.32 4.73
CA LEU A 634 30.78 20.02 5.04
C LEU A 634 29.61 19.04 5.06
N PHE A 635 29.50 18.16 4.05
CA PHE A 635 28.43 17.18 3.97
C PHE A 635 28.48 16.20 5.15
N GLN A 636 29.67 15.66 5.48
CA GLN A 636 29.89 14.84 6.69
C GLN A 636 29.50 15.56 7.97
N HIS A 637 29.94 16.81 8.13
CA HIS A 637 29.73 17.54 9.37
C HIS A 637 28.27 17.93 9.57
N VAL A 638 27.54 18.25 8.51
CA VAL A 638 26.10 18.49 8.58
C VAL A 638 25.33 17.22 8.94
N HIS A 639 25.67 16.07 8.35
CA HIS A 639 25.06 14.78 8.69
C HIS A 639 25.51 14.25 10.07
N SER A 640 26.44 14.92 10.75
CA SER A 640 26.64 14.70 12.19
C SER A 640 25.44 15.24 12.96
N GLY A 641 24.81 14.39 13.78
CA GLY A 641 23.51 14.68 14.41
C GLY A 641 23.45 15.95 15.27
N GLU A 642 24.59 16.50 15.71
CA GLU A 642 24.64 17.79 16.41
C GLU A 642 24.42 18.98 15.47
N LEU A 643 25.00 18.97 14.27
CA LEU A 643 24.83 20.09 13.32
C LEU A 643 23.51 19.97 12.57
N ALA A 644 23.11 18.76 12.15
CA ALA A 644 21.77 18.48 11.63
C ALA A 644 20.69 19.03 12.59
N GLY A 645 20.71 18.58 13.84
CA GLY A 645 19.74 19.03 14.85
C GLY A 645 19.77 20.55 15.11
N LYS A 646 20.92 21.24 14.94
CA LYS A 646 20.95 22.71 15.02
C LYS A 646 20.26 23.36 13.82
N ILE A 647 20.53 22.89 12.61
CA ILE A 647 19.92 23.41 11.37
C ILE A 647 18.40 23.20 11.43
N GLU A 648 17.95 22.00 11.80
CA GLU A 648 16.53 21.65 11.89
C GLU A 648 15.78 22.52 12.92
N ASN A 649 16.34 22.69 14.11
CA ASN A 649 15.75 23.55 15.16
C ASN A 649 15.75 25.04 14.76
N GLU A 650 16.76 25.52 14.03
CA GLU A 650 16.92 26.93 13.70
C GLU A 650 16.04 27.35 12.51
N PHE A 651 15.82 26.45 11.52
CA PHE A 651 15.03 26.72 10.32
C PHE A 651 13.61 26.13 10.34
N GLY A 652 13.30 25.21 11.26
CA GLY A 652 11.93 24.73 11.51
C GLY A 652 11.43 23.64 10.55
N PHE A 653 12.34 22.84 9.98
CA PHE A 653 12.03 21.69 9.13
C PHE A 653 13.04 20.55 9.39
N THR A 654 12.77 19.31 8.99
CA THR A 654 13.71 18.19 9.17
C THR A 654 14.58 18.03 7.92
N LEU A 655 15.89 17.81 8.04
CA LEU A 655 16.75 17.65 6.85
C LEU A 655 16.33 16.42 6.02
N SER A 656 15.76 15.39 6.66
CA SER A 656 15.19 14.21 6.01
C SER A 656 13.94 14.47 5.17
N ASP A 657 13.38 15.69 5.20
CA ASP A 657 12.26 16.11 4.36
C ASP A 657 12.76 16.61 2.98
N LEU A 658 14.07 16.78 2.82
CA LEU A 658 14.76 17.10 1.57
C LEU A 658 15.57 15.90 1.06
N SER A 659 15.60 15.69 -0.25
CA SER A 659 16.55 14.77 -0.88
C SER A 659 18.00 15.22 -0.64
N LEU A 660 18.96 14.29 -0.73
CA LEU A 660 20.39 14.61 -0.53
C LEU A 660 20.88 15.73 -1.47
N ARG A 661 20.29 15.87 -2.66
CA ARG A 661 20.62 16.92 -3.64
C ARG A 661 20.06 18.28 -3.22
N GLU A 662 18.81 18.34 -2.77
CA GLU A 662 18.21 19.55 -2.19
C GLU A 662 18.95 19.99 -0.91
N GLN A 663 19.30 19.04 -0.04
CA GLN A 663 20.15 19.30 1.13
C GLN A 663 21.50 19.89 0.69
N TYR A 664 22.18 19.28 -0.29
CA TYR A 664 23.48 19.75 -0.78
C TYR A 664 23.43 21.23 -1.24
N PHE A 665 22.44 21.61 -2.05
CA PHE A 665 22.32 22.99 -2.53
C PHE A 665 21.90 23.97 -1.44
N PHE A 666 21.02 23.59 -0.51
CA PHE A 666 20.70 24.41 0.66
C PHE A 666 21.92 24.68 1.55
N LEU A 667 22.70 23.65 1.86
CA LEU A 667 23.86 23.77 2.75
C LEU A 667 24.97 24.62 2.10
N ASN A 668 25.14 24.48 0.78
CA ASN A 668 26.01 25.35 -0.01
C ASN A 668 25.58 26.82 -0.03
N TYR A 669 24.27 27.10 0.04
CA TYR A 669 23.77 28.44 0.27
C TYR A 669 24.12 28.90 1.69
N LEU A 670 23.77 28.14 2.73
CA LEU A 670 24.06 28.49 4.14
C LEU A 670 25.53 28.80 4.40
N LYS A 671 26.47 28.10 3.74
CA LYS A 671 27.92 28.38 3.82
C LYS A 671 28.30 29.82 3.48
N ARG A 672 27.52 30.50 2.63
CA ARG A 672 27.76 31.86 2.11
C ARG A 672 26.96 32.94 2.85
N VAL A 673 25.93 32.52 3.58
CA VAL A 673 24.92 33.38 4.22
C VAL A 673 25.52 34.14 5.41
N THR A 674 25.40 35.46 5.38
CA THR A 674 25.76 36.31 6.53
C THR A 674 24.77 36.11 7.69
N PRO A 675 25.11 36.44 8.95
CA PRO A 675 24.15 36.35 10.05
C PRO A 675 22.84 37.13 9.82
N SER A 676 22.89 38.27 9.12
CA SER A 676 21.68 39.00 8.70
C SER A 676 20.88 38.27 7.62
N SER A 677 21.56 37.66 6.65
CA SER A 677 20.91 36.82 5.63
C SER A 677 20.33 35.55 6.25
N ALA A 678 20.93 35.02 7.32
CA ALA A 678 20.42 33.85 8.03
C ALA A 678 19.07 34.13 8.71
N GLU A 679 18.89 35.30 9.31
CA GLU A 679 17.58 35.70 9.86
C GLU A 679 16.50 35.86 8.77
N LEU A 680 16.87 36.39 7.59
CA LEU A 680 15.96 36.41 6.43
C LEU A 680 15.62 34.99 5.96
N MET A 681 16.59 34.08 6.00
CA MET A 681 16.38 32.67 5.65
C MET A 681 15.46 31.97 6.66
N LYS A 682 15.66 32.13 7.97
CA LYS A 682 14.72 31.61 9.00
C LYS A 682 13.31 32.15 8.81
N ARG A 683 13.18 33.44 8.47
CA ARG A 683 11.87 34.05 8.18
C ARG A 683 11.23 33.44 6.93
N PHE A 684 12.03 33.16 5.90
CA PHE A 684 11.59 32.47 4.68
C PHE A 684 11.15 31.01 4.96
N THR A 685 11.94 30.22 5.69
CA THR A 685 11.58 28.82 6.02
C THR A 685 10.35 28.76 6.94
N SER A 686 10.21 29.70 7.87
CA SER A 686 9.01 29.81 8.73
C SER A 686 7.71 30.14 7.98
N LEU A 687 7.79 30.50 6.70
CA LEU A 687 6.64 30.80 5.84
C LEU A 687 6.33 29.67 4.89
N TYR A 688 7.36 29.20 4.18
CA TYR A 688 7.20 28.33 3.02
C TYR A 688 7.65 26.89 3.29
N GLY A 689 8.05 26.60 4.53
CA GLY A 689 8.37 25.25 5.01
C GLY A 689 9.36 24.51 4.11
N VAL A 690 9.06 23.24 3.87
CA VAL A 690 9.87 22.37 3.00
C VAL A 690 9.78 22.84 1.55
N ASP A 691 8.62 23.27 1.04
CA ASP A 691 8.46 23.66 -0.38
C ASP A 691 9.38 24.84 -0.75
N GLY A 692 9.43 25.84 0.12
CA GLY A 692 10.41 26.93 0.03
C GLY A 692 11.85 26.42 0.04
N MET A 693 12.16 25.39 0.83
CA MET A 693 13.50 24.79 0.84
C MET A 693 13.87 24.06 -0.45
N ARG A 694 12.92 23.40 -1.11
CA ARG A 694 13.16 22.64 -2.35
C ARG A 694 13.56 23.55 -3.50
N THR A 695 13.13 24.82 -3.49
CA THR A 695 13.55 25.85 -4.46
C THR A 695 15.06 26.03 -4.59
N PHE A 696 15.85 25.67 -3.57
CA PHE A 696 17.31 25.75 -3.60
C PHE A 696 17.95 24.75 -4.59
N LEU A 697 17.22 23.74 -5.06
CA LEU A 697 17.70 22.88 -6.16
C LEU A 697 17.93 23.69 -7.46
N SER A 698 17.24 24.82 -7.65
CA SER A 698 17.47 25.72 -8.80
C SER A 698 18.87 26.37 -8.81
N LEU A 699 19.59 26.40 -7.67
CA LEU A 699 20.96 26.94 -7.59
C LEU A 699 21.97 26.13 -8.41
N GLU A 700 21.64 24.89 -8.75
CA GLU A 700 22.43 24.07 -9.66
C GLU A 700 22.54 24.68 -11.06
N GLN A 701 21.42 25.14 -11.59
CA GLN A 701 21.30 25.62 -12.98
C GLN A 701 21.50 27.13 -13.08
N LEU A 702 21.15 27.88 -12.03
CA LEU A 702 21.18 29.35 -11.98
C LEU A 702 22.36 29.92 -11.17
N GLY A 703 23.08 29.06 -10.46
CA GLY A 703 24.20 29.43 -9.61
C GLY A 703 23.80 29.93 -8.20
N PRO A 704 24.77 30.02 -7.29
CA PRO A 704 24.53 30.23 -5.86
C PRO A 704 23.97 31.61 -5.49
N GLU A 705 24.23 32.63 -6.31
CA GLU A 705 23.70 33.98 -6.10
C GLU A 705 22.16 34.01 -6.17
N PHE A 706 21.55 33.08 -6.92
CA PHE A 706 20.09 33.00 -7.07
C PHE A 706 19.36 32.74 -5.73
N GLY A 707 20.05 32.16 -4.74
CA GLY A 707 19.50 31.89 -3.42
C GLY A 707 19.14 33.15 -2.65
N GLU A 708 19.86 34.25 -2.88
CA GLU A 708 19.46 35.55 -2.29
C GLU A 708 18.16 36.07 -2.93
N TYR A 709 17.95 35.88 -4.22
CA TYR A 709 16.73 36.31 -4.90
C TYR A 709 15.51 35.50 -4.45
N ILE A 710 15.64 34.19 -4.22
CA ILE A 710 14.62 33.32 -3.60
C ILE A 710 14.21 33.88 -2.23
N VAL A 711 15.18 34.02 -1.31
CA VAL A 711 14.91 34.44 0.07
C VAL A 711 14.35 35.87 0.13
N ASN A 712 14.90 36.79 -0.65
CA ASN A 712 14.43 38.17 -0.70
C ASN A 712 13.02 38.24 -1.28
N THR A 713 12.69 37.46 -2.32
CA THR A 713 11.36 37.41 -2.93
C THR A 713 10.32 36.86 -1.96
N GLY A 714 10.58 35.73 -1.31
CA GLY A 714 9.66 35.17 -0.33
C GLY A 714 9.44 36.09 0.87
N ASN A 715 10.47 36.81 1.32
CA ASN A 715 10.32 37.82 2.39
C ASN A 715 9.54 39.06 1.91
N PHE A 716 9.80 39.54 0.69
CA PHE A 716 9.10 40.66 0.05
C PHE A 716 7.60 40.36 -0.06
N LEU A 717 7.20 39.18 -0.54
CA LEU A 717 5.79 38.78 -0.65
C LEU A 717 5.05 38.90 0.69
N LYS A 718 5.65 38.47 1.81
CA LYS A 718 5.09 38.68 3.16
C LYS A 718 4.98 40.14 3.57
N GLU A 719 5.92 41.01 3.17
CA GLU A 719 5.86 42.44 3.50
C GLU A 719 4.73 43.18 2.78
N PHE A 720 4.22 42.60 1.70
CA PHE A 720 3.07 43.11 0.95
C PHE A 720 1.75 42.37 1.23
N GLY A 721 1.71 41.43 2.20
CA GLY A 721 0.51 40.63 2.49
C GLY A 721 0.14 39.66 1.35
N ALA A 722 1.15 39.21 0.62
CA ALA A 722 1.06 38.38 -0.58
C ALA A 722 1.71 36.99 -0.35
N GLU A 723 1.91 36.57 0.89
CA GLU A 723 2.53 35.30 1.28
C GLU A 723 1.92 34.07 0.58
N HIS A 724 0.61 34.05 0.36
CA HIS A 724 -0.07 32.97 -0.36
C HIS A 724 0.46 32.78 -1.80
N HIS A 725 0.92 33.84 -2.46
CA HIS A 725 1.57 33.69 -3.77
C HIS A 725 2.94 33.04 -3.67
N GLY A 726 3.66 33.24 -2.56
CA GLY A 726 4.90 32.51 -2.28
C GLY A 726 4.64 31.02 -2.03
N GLU A 727 3.60 30.69 -1.26
CA GLU A 727 3.12 29.31 -1.09
C GLU A 727 2.82 28.67 -2.46
N VAL A 728 2.05 29.35 -3.31
CA VAL A 728 1.70 28.85 -4.64
C VAL A 728 2.90 28.72 -5.58
N ILE A 729 3.83 29.69 -5.61
CA ILE A 729 5.04 29.63 -6.46
C ILE A 729 5.99 28.52 -6.00
N PHE A 730 6.29 28.45 -4.71
CA PHE A 730 7.30 27.53 -4.18
C PHE A 730 6.74 26.11 -4.03
N GLY A 731 5.49 25.97 -3.62
CA GLY A 731 4.75 24.70 -3.68
C GLY A 731 4.71 24.15 -5.10
N HIS A 732 4.37 24.98 -6.10
CA HIS A 732 4.36 24.49 -7.46
C HIS A 732 5.76 24.15 -8.02
N PHE A 733 6.82 24.88 -7.64
CA PHE A 733 8.18 24.46 -7.97
C PHE A 733 8.55 23.13 -7.29
N ALA A 734 8.13 22.92 -6.04
CA ALA A 734 8.30 21.64 -5.34
C ALA A 734 7.60 20.52 -6.11
N ASP A 735 6.32 20.68 -6.46
CA ASP A 735 5.54 19.74 -7.29
C ASP A 735 6.25 19.42 -8.62
N LEU A 736 6.84 20.42 -9.28
CA LEU A 736 7.58 20.20 -10.54
C LEU A 736 8.87 19.41 -10.34
N GLN A 737 9.67 19.71 -9.32
CA GLN A 737 10.88 18.91 -9.02
C GLN A 737 10.50 17.48 -8.70
N ASP A 738 9.38 17.33 -8.00
CA ASP A 738 8.72 16.07 -7.75
C ASP A 738 8.37 15.37 -9.09
N ASP A 739 7.56 15.99 -9.95
CA ASP A 739 7.30 15.60 -11.36
C ASP A 739 8.52 14.95 -12.06
N ILE A 740 9.62 15.71 -12.01
CA ILE A 740 10.90 15.41 -12.65
C ILE A 740 11.63 14.25 -11.97
N ASN A 741 11.48 14.08 -10.65
CA ASN A 741 12.07 12.97 -9.92
C ASN A 741 11.37 11.62 -10.23
N GLN A 742 10.08 11.60 -10.60
CA GLN A 742 9.39 10.35 -11.02
C GLN A 742 9.62 9.96 -12.47
N LEU A 743 10.14 10.88 -13.28
CA LEU A 743 10.23 10.72 -14.72
C LEU A 743 11.09 9.51 -15.15
N PRO A 744 12.28 9.23 -14.56
CA PRO A 744 13.06 8.03 -14.91
C PRO A 744 12.35 6.71 -14.59
N GLU A 745 11.70 6.62 -13.43
CA GLU A 745 10.96 5.42 -13.00
C GLU A 745 9.74 5.18 -13.88
N THR A 746 8.91 6.22 -14.05
CA THR A 746 7.72 6.19 -14.92
C THR A 746 8.05 5.77 -16.35
N LEU A 747 9.16 6.28 -16.90
CA LEU A 747 9.60 5.91 -18.25
C LEU A 747 10.22 4.51 -18.29
N SER A 748 11.00 4.10 -17.29
CA SER A 748 11.59 2.75 -17.22
C SER A 748 10.52 1.66 -17.15
N GLU A 749 9.50 1.85 -16.30
CA GLU A 749 8.35 0.94 -16.20
C GLU A 749 7.60 0.83 -17.54
N GLN A 750 7.36 1.97 -18.21
CA GLN A 750 6.64 2.03 -19.48
C GLN A 750 7.46 1.47 -20.66
N LEU A 751 8.79 1.49 -20.56
CA LEU A 751 9.70 0.95 -21.56
C LEU A 751 9.90 -0.56 -21.46
N ALA A 752 9.70 -1.16 -20.28
CA ALA A 752 10.12 -2.53 -19.98
C ALA A 752 11.63 -2.78 -20.26
N VAL A 753 12.44 -1.71 -20.14
CA VAL A 753 13.91 -1.74 -20.27
C VAL A 753 14.48 -1.30 -18.92
N THR A 754 14.85 -2.25 -18.08
CA THR A 754 15.34 -1.96 -16.71
C THR A 754 16.82 -1.58 -16.67
N ASP A 755 17.67 -2.25 -17.47
CA ASP A 755 19.13 -2.31 -17.20
C ASP A 755 20.05 -1.88 -18.36
N ASN A 756 19.56 -1.20 -19.41
CA ASN A 756 20.46 -0.65 -20.44
C ASN A 756 21.06 0.70 -19.99
N ILE A 757 22.39 0.77 -19.90
CA ILE A 757 23.16 1.98 -19.57
C ILE A 757 22.79 3.16 -20.48
N GLU A 758 22.65 2.94 -21.79
CA GLU A 758 22.26 4.00 -22.75
C GLU A 758 20.86 4.57 -22.43
N THR A 759 19.96 3.74 -21.90
CA THR A 759 18.62 4.16 -21.46
C THR A 759 18.71 4.98 -20.18
N GLN A 760 19.50 4.54 -19.20
CA GLN A 760 19.69 5.27 -17.94
C GLN A 760 20.38 6.63 -18.15
N GLU A 761 21.37 6.70 -19.04
CA GLU A 761 22.00 7.97 -19.46
C GLU A 761 20.99 8.92 -20.11
N LEU A 762 20.17 8.43 -21.05
CA LEU A 762 19.12 9.26 -21.66
C LEU A 762 18.09 9.73 -20.63
N LEU A 763 17.61 8.85 -19.75
CA LEU A 763 16.63 9.21 -18.72
C LEU A 763 17.18 10.29 -17.78
N LYS A 764 18.47 10.20 -17.43
CA LYS A 764 19.20 11.25 -16.70
C LYS A 764 19.26 12.56 -17.50
N GLU A 765 19.57 12.52 -18.79
CA GLU A 765 19.57 13.72 -19.64
C GLU A 765 18.19 14.38 -19.77
N ILE A 766 17.12 13.60 -19.94
CA ILE A 766 15.73 14.11 -19.97
C ILE A 766 15.38 14.74 -18.62
N GLN A 767 15.75 14.07 -17.51
CA GLN A 767 15.53 14.58 -16.16
C GLN A 767 16.26 15.92 -15.93
N GLU A 768 17.54 16.02 -16.29
CA GLU A 768 18.31 17.27 -16.20
C GLU A 768 17.75 18.38 -17.12
N GLY A 769 17.30 18.01 -18.32
CA GLY A 769 16.59 18.91 -19.23
C GLY A 769 15.30 19.48 -18.62
N ALA A 770 14.58 18.66 -17.85
CA ALA A 770 13.38 19.08 -17.13
C ALA A 770 13.72 19.92 -15.88
N ARG A 771 14.74 19.56 -15.08
CA ARG A 771 15.24 20.37 -13.94
C ARG A 771 15.62 21.78 -14.38
N ARG A 772 16.30 21.91 -15.52
CA ARG A 772 16.70 23.20 -16.09
C ARG A 772 15.49 24.10 -16.40
N ARG A 773 14.38 23.53 -16.89
CA ARG A 773 13.14 24.28 -17.18
C ARG A 773 12.45 24.74 -15.90
N ALA A 774 12.33 23.86 -14.91
CA ALA A 774 11.76 24.22 -13.62
C ALA A 774 12.58 25.35 -12.94
N ALA A 775 13.91 25.31 -13.06
CA ALA A 775 14.77 26.41 -12.63
C ALA A 775 14.53 27.71 -13.43
N GLN A 776 14.43 27.63 -14.76
CA GLN A 776 14.11 28.80 -15.61
C GLN A 776 12.74 29.41 -15.29
N PHE A 777 11.71 28.59 -15.06
CA PHE A 777 10.39 28.99 -14.57
C PHE A 777 10.48 29.82 -13.28
N LEU A 778 11.18 29.28 -12.27
CA LEU A 778 11.36 29.96 -11.00
C LEU A 778 12.14 31.27 -11.17
N HIS A 779 13.14 31.30 -12.06
CA HIS A 779 13.88 32.50 -12.41
C HIS A 779 12.99 33.56 -13.10
N GLU A 780 12.16 33.20 -14.07
CA GLU A 780 11.25 34.12 -14.75
C GLU A 780 10.24 34.76 -13.78
N ILE A 781 9.70 33.98 -12.84
CA ILE A 781 8.80 34.49 -11.81
C ILE A 781 9.54 35.40 -10.81
N ILE A 782 10.68 34.97 -10.27
CA ILE A 782 11.43 35.71 -9.25
C ILE A 782 12.04 37.01 -9.79
N MET A 783 12.53 36.99 -11.03
CA MET A 783 13.14 38.15 -11.68
C MET A 783 12.11 39.03 -12.41
N GLY A 784 10.87 38.54 -12.55
CA GLY A 784 9.75 39.28 -13.13
C GLY A 784 9.27 40.44 -12.24
N PRO A 785 8.46 41.37 -12.81
CA PRO A 785 7.91 42.50 -12.05
C PRO A 785 6.82 42.06 -11.06
N LEU A 786 7.25 41.71 -9.84
CA LEU A 786 6.40 41.45 -8.68
C LEU A 786 5.76 42.75 -8.14
N GLY A 787 4.79 43.28 -8.88
CA GLY A 787 3.97 44.41 -8.44
C GLY A 787 2.81 43.98 -7.56
N ASN A 788 2.31 44.89 -6.71
CA ASN A 788 1.12 44.68 -5.87
C ASN A 788 -0.20 44.78 -6.67
N SER A 789 -0.17 44.51 -7.96
CA SER A 789 -1.32 44.60 -8.85
C SER A 789 -1.92 43.22 -9.07
N SER A 790 -3.25 43.14 -9.21
CA SER A 790 -3.93 41.91 -9.63
C SER A 790 -3.39 41.37 -10.97
N GLU A 791 -2.86 42.26 -11.83
CA GLU A 791 -2.19 41.92 -13.08
C GLU A 791 -0.90 41.10 -12.86
N SER A 792 -0.09 41.44 -11.86
CA SER A 792 1.10 40.65 -11.50
C SER A 792 0.72 39.26 -10.97
N TYR A 793 -0.35 39.15 -10.18
CA TYR A 793 -0.83 37.85 -9.70
C TYR A 793 -1.38 36.97 -10.83
N GLN A 794 -2.12 37.57 -11.77
CA GLN A 794 -2.59 36.87 -12.97
C GLN A 794 -1.41 36.36 -13.80
N LYS A 795 -0.39 37.20 -14.04
CA LYS A 795 0.85 36.81 -14.75
C LYS A 795 1.61 35.66 -14.06
N ILE A 796 1.68 35.63 -12.73
CA ILE A 796 2.27 34.53 -11.97
C ILE A 796 1.45 33.24 -12.15
N SER A 797 0.11 33.33 -12.04
CA SER A 797 -0.77 32.17 -12.22
C SER A 797 -0.73 31.63 -13.65
N ASP A 798 -0.64 32.50 -14.65
CA ASP A 798 -0.57 32.11 -16.06
C ASP A 798 0.81 31.51 -16.40
N ALA A 799 1.89 32.02 -15.80
CA ALA A 799 3.21 31.41 -15.88
C ALA A 799 3.23 30.00 -15.26
N ILE A 800 2.65 29.82 -14.06
CA ILE A 800 2.48 28.50 -13.41
C ILE A 800 1.75 27.54 -14.35
N LYS A 801 0.57 27.94 -14.86
CA LYS A 801 -0.21 27.10 -15.79
C LYS A 801 0.56 26.77 -17.06
N LYS A 802 1.29 27.72 -17.64
CA LYS A 802 2.13 27.49 -18.82
C LYS A 802 3.19 26.42 -18.54
N TYR A 803 3.89 26.49 -17.41
CA TYR A 803 4.95 25.53 -17.11
C TYR A 803 4.44 24.15 -16.66
N GLN A 804 3.27 24.08 -16.00
CA GLN A 804 2.53 22.82 -15.81
C GLN A 804 2.24 22.15 -17.14
N ARG A 805 1.65 22.92 -18.07
CA ARG A 805 1.33 22.48 -19.44
C ARG A 805 2.59 21.99 -20.16
N ASP A 806 3.65 22.79 -20.21
CA ASP A 806 4.92 22.45 -20.87
C ASP A 806 5.57 21.16 -20.30
N ALA A 807 5.53 20.96 -18.98
CA ALA A 807 6.09 19.77 -18.32
C ALA A 807 5.26 18.50 -18.59
N VAL A 808 3.93 18.59 -18.43
CA VAL A 808 3.00 17.51 -18.76
C VAL A 808 3.08 17.13 -20.24
N THR A 809 3.13 18.13 -21.13
CA THR A 809 3.18 17.94 -22.58
C THR A 809 4.50 17.34 -23.05
N LEU A 810 5.64 17.74 -22.46
CA LEU A 810 6.93 17.06 -22.69
C LEU A 810 6.86 15.58 -22.27
N THR A 811 6.38 15.31 -21.06
CA THR A 811 6.38 13.97 -20.45
C THR A 811 5.46 12.98 -21.19
N SER A 812 4.26 13.43 -21.55
CA SER A 812 3.29 12.64 -22.33
C SER A 812 3.71 12.46 -23.80
N THR A 813 4.38 13.45 -24.40
CA THR A 813 4.99 13.30 -25.73
C THR A 813 6.04 12.18 -25.70
N PHE A 814 6.99 12.21 -24.75
CA PHE A 814 7.97 11.12 -24.58
C PHE A 814 7.30 9.76 -24.33
N ARG A 815 6.35 9.68 -23.41
CA ARG A 815 5.54 8.47 -23.14
C ARG A 815 4.94 7.88 -24.41
N THR A 816 4.29 8.70 -25.23
CA THR A 816 3.61 8.26 -26.47
C THR A 816 4.61 7.73 -27.50
N LEU A 817 5.77 8.36 -27.63
CA LEU A 817 6.84 7.93 -28.53
C LEU A 817 7.43 6.57 -28.14
N PHE A 818 7.64 6.37 -26.84
CA PHE A 818 8.19 5.16 -26.27
C PHE A 818 7.20 3.99 -26.31
N GLN A 819 5.94 4.19 -25.92
CA GLN A 819 4.88 3.15 -25.95
C GLN A 819 4.70 2.49 -27.31
N HIS A 820 5.10 3.16 -28.39
CA HIS A 820 4.99 2.64 -29.74
C HIS A 820 6.32 2.19 -30.38
N ASN A 821 7.45 2.24 -29.65
CA ASN A 821 8.80 1.91 -30.15
C ASN A 821 9.16 2.65 -31.45
N GLN A 822 8.89 3.96 -31.53
CA GLN A 822 8.89 4.69 -32.81
C GLN A 822 10.13 5.53 -33.09
N ILE A 823 10.93 5.82 -32.06
CA ILE A 823 12.10 6.70 -32.10
C ILE A 823 13.17 6.04 -31.24
N GLY A 824 14.42 6.02 -31.73
CA GLY A 824 15.53 5.46 -30.97
C GLY A 824 15.90 6.34 -29.78
N LEU A 825 16.45 5.76 -28.71
CA LEU A 825 16.94 6.51 -27.55
C LEU A 825 17.92 7.62 -27.96
N GLU A 826 18.84 7.32 -28.89
CA GLU A 826 19.77 8.27 -29.50
C GLU A 826 19.10 9.43 -30.24
N GLU A 827 17.92 9.23 -30.83
CA GLU A 827 17.17 10.30 -31.52
C GLU A 827 16.39 11.21 -30.54
N MET A 828 16.29 10.79 -29.28
CA MET A 828 15.72 11.59 -28.19
C MET A 828 16.77 12.42 -27.42
N LYS A 829 18.05 12.06 -27.55
CA LYS A 829 19.19 12.79 -26.98
C LYS A 829 19.15 14.25 -27.43
N GLY A 830 19.16 15.17 -26.47
CA GLY A 830 19.09 16.61 -26.77
C GLY A 830 17.77 17.12 -27.36
N LEU A 831 16.66 16.36 -27.30
CA LEU A 831 15.33 16.89 -27.60
C LEU A 831 14.88 17.91 -26.52
N SER A 832 14.28 19.02 -26.95
CA SER A 832 13.62 19.98 -26.05
C SER A 832 12.28 20.46 -26.64
N PHE A 833 11.26 20.58 -25.80
CA PHE A 833 9.96 21.16 -26.17
C PHE A 833 9.76 22.53 -25.51
N GLU A 834 9.42 23.59 -26.22
CA GLU A 834 9.39 24.96 -25.70
C GLU A 834 8.15 25.71 -26.17
N THR A 835 7.49 26.42 -25.27
CA THR A 835 6.38 27.32 -25.61
C THR A 835 6.86 28.77 -25.61
N LEU A 836 6.92 29.38 -26.78
CA LEU A 836 7.50 30.70 -27.04
C LEU A 836 6.44 31.70 -27.52
N SER A 837 6.53 32.95 -27.10
CA SER A 837 5.80 34.05 -27.77
C SER A 837 6.52 34.49 -29.04
N SER A 838 5.82 35.21 -29.93
CA SER A 838 6.37 35.61 -31.24
C SER A 838 7.63 36.49 -31.15
N ASP A 839 7.80 37.24 -30.07
CA ASP A 839 8.97 38.09 -29.79
C ASP A 839 10.15 37.32 -29.15
N GLN A 840 9.93 36.08 -28.68
CA GLN A 840 10.98 35.19 -28.18
C GLN A 840 11.66 34.37 -29.29
N LEU A 841 11.07 34.29 -30.49
CA LEU A 841 11.67 33.58 -31.63
C LEU A 841 12.92 34.30 -32.13
N SER A 842 14.04 33.59 -32.21
CA SER A 842 15.27 34.15 -32.77
C SER A 842 15.20 34.21 -34.30
N ALA A 843 16.06 35.04 -34.92
CA ALA A 843 16.19 35.07 -36.37
C ALA A 843 16.68 33.73 -36.97
N GLU A 844 17.40 32.93 -36.19
CA GLU A 844 17.78 31.56 -36.56
C GLU A 844 16.57 30.62 -36.53
N ASP A 845 15.70 30.74 -35.51
CA ASP A 845 14.45 29.97 -35.44
C ASP A 845 13.54 30.25 -36.63
N ILE A 846 13.30 31.52 -36.94
CA ILE A 846 12.47 31.94 -38.08
C ILE A 846 13.01 31.36 -39.40
N THR A 847 14.33 31.42 -39.60
CA THR A 847 15.00 30.85 -40.78
C THR A 847 14.82 29.33 -40.88
N GLU A 848 14.91 28.63 -39.74
CA GLU A 848 14.76 27.17 -39.69
C GLU A 848 13.29 26.74 -39.86
N MET A 849 12.35 27.49 -39.32
CA MET A 849 10.91 27.28 -39.51
C MET A 849 10.52 27.47 -40.99
N GLU A 850 11.05 28.49 -41.66
CA GLU A 850 10.93 28.64 -43.12
C GLU A 850 11.53 27.45 -43.89
N ARG A 851 12.70 26.93 -43.47
CA ARG A 851 13.31 25.74 -44.07
C ARG A 851 12.38 24.53 -43.95
N LEU A 852 11.80 24.30 -42.78
CA LEU A 852 10.85 23.20 -42.54
C LEU A 852 9.57 23.31 -43.39
N TYR A 853 9.01 24.51 -43.58
CA TYR A 853 7.94 24.73 -44.57
C TYR A 853 8.42 24.34 -45.99
N ARG A 854 9.62 24.80 -46.39
CA ARG A 854 10.18 24.52 -47.73
C ARG A 854 10.48 23.05 -47.96
N GLU A 855 10.72 22.27 -46.91
CA GLU A 855 10.93 20.83 -46.98
C GLU A 855 9.62 20.02 -46.96
N ASN A 856 8.66 20.40 -46.11
CA ASN A 856 7.38 19.68 -46.04
C ASN A 856 6.46 19.93 -47.24
N TYR A 857 6.66 21.02 -47.98
CA TYR A 857 5.86 21.38 -49.16
C TYR A 857 6.66 21.32 -50.48
N GLN A 858 7.63 20.39 -50.61
CA GLN A 858 8.44 20.24 -51.83
C GLN A 858 7.68 19.77 -53.09
N GLU A 859 6.52 19.13 -52.96
CA GLU A 859 5.78 18.59 -54.11
C GLU A 859 5.41 19.69 -55.14
N GLU A 860 5.53 19.37 -56.44
CA GLU A 860 5.35 20.33 -57.55
C GLU A 860 4.03 21.10 -57.48
N ARG A 861 2.95 20.47 -57.01
CA ARG A 861 1.63 21.13 -56.84
C ARG A 861 1.68 22.35 -55.90
N TYR A 862 2.51 22.33 -54.87
CA TYR A 862 2.64 23.41 -53.88
C TYR A 862 3.55 24.56 -54.35
N GLN A 863 4.35 24.33 -55.40
CA GLN A 863 5.29 25.31 -55.95
C GLN A 863 4.60 26.44 -56.73
N ASN A 864 3.31 26.32 -57.04
CA ASN A 864 2.51 27.33 -57.74
C ASN A 864 2.09 28.50 -56.81
N GLY A 865 3.02 29.00 -55.99
CA GLY A 865 2.81 30.12 -55.07
C GLY A 865 2.08 29.80 -53.77
N PHE A 866 1.60 28.57 -53.58
CA PHE A 866 0.96 28.12 -52.32
C PHE A 866 1.93 28.20 -51.14
N ILE A 867 3.16 27.71 -51.31
CA ILE A 867 4.17 27.80 -50.25
C ILE A 867 4.50 29.24 -49.86
N GLU A 868 4.69 30.15 -50.83
CA GLU A 868 4.95 31.56 -50.52
C GLU A 868 3.72 32.21 -49.87
N ALA A 869 2.49 31.78 -50.19
CA ALA A 869 1.29 32.26 -49.49
C ALA A 869 1.26 31.82 -48.01
N ILE A 870 1.71 30.60 -47.70
CA ILE A 870 1.87 30.13 -46.32
C ILE A 870 2.97 30.90 -45.60
N ILE A 871 4.15 31.07 -46.21
CA ILE A 871 5.27 31.79 -45.60
C ILE A 871 4.92 33.27 -45.39
N ASN A 872 4.16 33.90 -46.28
CA ASN A 872 3.63 35.25 -46.06
C ASN A 872 2.60 35.30 -44.91
N LYS A 873 1.72 34.29 -44.74
CA LYS A 873 0.83 34.18 -43.55
C LYS A 873 1.64 34.00 -42.24
N PHE A 874 2.74 33.25 -42.32
CA PHE A 874 3.69 33.07 -41.21
C PHE A 874 4.36 34.39 -40.81
N HIS A 875 5.00 35.11 -41.74
CA HIS A 875 5.56 36.43 -41.46
C HIS A 875 4.52 37.44 -40.99
N HIS A 876 3.30 37.45 -41.55
CA HIS A 876 2.24 38.33 -41.06
C HIS A 876 1.90 38.08 -39.59
N THR A 877 1.91 36.81 -39.13
CA THR A 877 1.75 36.47 -37.70
C THR A 877 2.90 37.03 -36.85
N LEU A 878 4.12 37.06 -37.39
CA LEU A 878 5.32 37.58 -36.71
C LEU A 878 5.50 39.10 -36.80
N GLU A 879 4.84 39.79 -37.73
CA GLU A 879 4.98 41.24 -37.96
C GLU A 879 3.81 42.06 -37.40
N ASP A 880 2.61 41.48 -37.34
CA ASP A 880 1.43 42.17 -36.85
C ASP A 880 1.34 42.15 -35.32
N ALA A 881 1.22 43.32 -34.69
CA ALA A 881 1.30 43.46 -33.24
C ALA A 881 0.14 42.78 -32.47
N GLU A 882 -1.03 42.62 -33.10
CA GLU A 882 -2.16 41.90 -32.50
C GLU A 882 -1.91 40.39 -32.53
N TYR A 883 -1.45 39.87 -33.67
CA TYR A 883 -1.06 38.47 -33.81
C TYR A 883 0.14 38.11 -32.93
N GLN A 884 1.15 38.99 -32.83
CA GLN A 884 2.33 38.75 -31.98
C GLN A 884 1.94 38.49 -30.52
N GLN A 885 1.05 39.31 -29.96
CA GLN A 885 0.61 39.23 -28.56
C GLN A 885 -0.29 38.03 -28.30
N ASN A 886 -1.13 37.66 -29.29
CA ASN A 886 -2.10 36.58 -29.15
C ASN A 886 -1.60 35.22 -29.67
N THR A 887 -0.36 35.11 -30.13
CA THR A 887 0.21 33.86 -30.68
C THR A 887 1.27 33.24 -29.77
N ARG A 888 1.02 31.97 -29.41
CA ARG A 888 2.00 31.06 -28.80
C ARG A 888 2.50 30.05 -29.82
N TRP A 889 3.79 29.77 -29.76
CA TRP A 889 4.51 28.83 -30.61
C TRP A 889 4.97 27.65 -29.76
N TYR A 890 4.51 26.45 -30.11
CA TYR A 890 5.02 25.21 -29.55
C TYR A 890 6.15 24.72 -30.44
N MET A 891 7.31 24.49 -29.84
CA MET A 891 8.57 24.42 -30.55
C MET A 891 9.36 23.20 -30.08
N LEU A 892 9.61 22.25 -30.96
CA LEU A 892 10.39 21.06 -30.70
C LEU A 892 11.79 21.21 -31.32
N ARG A 893 12.82 21.17 -30.47
CA ARG A 893 14.23 21.24 -30.87
C ARG A 893 14.91 19.90 -30.73
N HIS A 894 15.99 19.73 -31.48
CA HIS A 894 17.04 18.74 -31.25
C HIS A 894 18.38 19.49 -31.24
N GLU A 895 19.20 19.31 -30.20
CA GLU A 895 20.46 20.04 -30.01
C GLU A 895 20.30 21.58 -30.12
N GLY A 896 19.16 22.10 -29.63
CA GLY A 896 18.82 23.51 -29.70
C GLY A 896 18.26 24.02 -31.04
N LYS A 897 18.22 23.20 -32.10
CA LYS A 897 17.69 23.60 -33.42
C LYS A 897 16.24 23.18 -33.61
N PRO A 898 15.35 24.02 -34.16
CA PRO A 898 14.00 23.63 -34.53
C PRO A 898 13.95 22.41 -35.46
N ILE A 899 13.34 21.33 -34.98
CA ILE A 899 12.97 20.16 -35.77
C ILE A 899 11.46 20.02 -35.94
N GLY A 900 10.66 20.73 -35.17
CA GLY A 900 9.22 20.79 -35.35
C GLY A 900 8.60 21.98 -34.64
N PHE A 901 7.47 22.46 -35.13
CA PHE A 901 6.72 23.53 -34.48
C PHE A 901 5.24 23.49 -34.88
N CYS A 902 4.42 24.15 -34.08
CA CYS A 902 3.11 24.66 -34.48
C CYS A 902 2.78 25.94 -33.70
N LYS A 903 1.70 26.62 -34.08
CA LYS A 903 1.20 27.79 -33.36
C LYS A 903 -0.28 27.69 -33.03
N PHE A 904 -0.66 28.40 -31.98
CA PHE A 904 -2.03 28.76 -31.68
C PHE A 904 -2.13 30.27 -31.57
N THR A 905 -3.07 30.88 -32.29
CA THR A 905 -3.40 32.31 -32.18
C THR A 905 -4.78 32.44 -31.56
N ASP A 906 -4.89 33.05 -30.38
CA ASP A 906 -6.16 33.30 -29.72
C ASP A 906 -6.94 34.42 -30.44
N GLN A 907 -8.25 34.24 -30.57
CA GLN A 907 -9.15 35.15 -31.28
C GLN A 907 -10.23 35.66 -30.34
N PHE A 908 -10.28 36.99 -30.20
CA PHE A 908 -11.19 37.68 -29.29
C PHE A 908 -12.30 38.42 -30.05
N ASP A 909 -13.45 38.62 -29.42
CA ASP A 909 -14.51 39.49 -29.94
C ASP A 909 -14.29 40.98 -29.60
N GLU A 910 -15.24 41.83 -30.01
CA GLU A 910 -15.23 43.27 -29.72
C GLU A 910 -15.32 43.59 -28.21
N GLU A 911 -15.74 42.64 -27.37
CA GLU A 911 -15.80 42.77 -25.90
C GLU A 911 -14.53 42.23 -25.21
N GLY A 912 -13.62 41.60 -25.96
CA GLY A 912 -12.38 41.01 -25.47
C GLY A 912 -12.54 39.60 -24.90
N ALA A 913 -13.67 38.92 -25.17
CA ALA A 913 -13.87 37.53 -24.78
C ALA A 913 -13.23 36.57 -25.82
N LEU A 914 -12.63 35.47 -25.35
CA LEU A 914 -12.04 34.45 -26.22
C LEU A 914 -13.15 33.70 -26.97
N VAL A 915 -13.17 33.80 -28.30
CA VAL A 915 -14.19 33.18 -29.17
C VAL A 915 -13.69 31.86 -29.75
N SER A 916 -12.41 31.81 -30.13
CA SER A 916 -11.81 30.65 -30.79
C SER A 916 -10.28 30.70 -30.72
N LYS A 917 -9.63 29.56 -30.98
CA LYS A 917 -8.17 29.45 -31.09
C LYS A 917 -7.81 28.99 -32.51
N HIS A 918 -7.04 29.77 -33.27
CA HIS A 918 -6.56 29.36 -34.59
C HIS A 918 -5.30 28.53 -34.46
N PHE A 919 -5.42 27.21 -34.64
CA PHE A 919 -4.31 26.28 -34.74
C PHE A 919 -3.74 26.29 -36.16
N GLY A 920 -2.42 26.41 -36.29
CA GLY A 920 -1.79 26.44 -37.60
C GLY A 920 -0.28 26.23 -37.57
N GLY A 921 0.32 26.22 -38.77
CA GLY A 921 1.77 26.15 -38.95
C GLY A 921 2.43 24.85 -38.48
N PHE A 922 1.66 23.77 -38.26
CA PHE A 922 2.21 22.48 -37.85
C PHE A 922 3.15 21.90 -38.92
N ASN A 923 4.43 21.83 -38.60
CA ASN A 923 5.51 21.29 -39.43
C ASN A 923 6.49 20.53 -38.55
N VAL A 924 6.90 19.35 -38.98
CA VAL A 924 7.98 18.58 -38.33
C VAL A 924 8.93 18.05 -39.40
N ASN A 925 10.21 17.97 -39.07
CA ASN A 925 11.26 17.44 -39.91
C ASN A 925 11.04 15.93 -40.11
N GLN A 926 10.90 15.52 -41.36
CA GLN A 926 10.56 14.14 -41.73
C GLN A 926 11.63 13.12 -41.33
N SER A 927 12.88 13.55 -41.08
CA SER A 927 13.94 12.66 -40.60
C SER A 927 13.71 12.14 -39.17
N TYR A 928 12.89 12.82 -38.35
CA TYR A 928 12.65 12.45 -36.96
C TYR A 928 11.35 11.63 -36.84
N GLY A 929 11.49 10.30 -36.88
CA GLY A 929 10.38 9.36 -36.69
C GLY A 929 9.32 9.34 -37.80
N GLY A 930 9.59 9.88 -38.99
CA GLY A 930 8.66 9.82 -40.13
C GLY A 930 7.32 10.54 -39.90
N GLY A 931 7.33 11.60 -39.09
CA GLY A 931 6.14 12.39 -38.72
C GLY A 931 5.51 12.01 -37.37
N LYS A 932 5.84 10.83 -36.82
CA LYS A 932 5.27 10.32 -35.55
C LYS A 932 5.62 11.16 -34.33
N LEU A 933 6.82 11.73 -34.31
CA LEU A 933 7.22 12.74 -33.32
C LEU A 933 6.27 13.93 -33.32
N GLY A 934 5.92 14.38 -34.52
CA GLY A 934 4.90 15.40 -34.72
C GLY A 934 3.52 14.94 -34.28
N GLU A 935 3.10 13.71 -34.59
CA GLU A 935 1.77 13.21 -34.19
C GLU A 935 1.58 13.14 -32.67
N ALA A 936 2.58 12.68 -31.92
CA ALA A 936 2.55 12.64 -30.45
C ALA A 936 2.48 14.05 -29.86
N MET A 937 3.39 14.93 -30.30
CA MET A 937 3.44 16.34 -29.92
C MET A 937 2.11 17.05 -30.23
N LEU A 938 1.57 16.82 -31.43
CA LEU A 938 0.33 17.41 -31.94
C LEU A 938 -0.88 17.04 -31.09
N GLN A 939 -1.07 15.74 -30.84
CA GLN A 939 -2.23 15.25 -30.10
C GLN A 939 -2.26 15.89 -28.71
N GLN A 940 -1.11 15.85 -28.02
CA GLN A 940 -0.96 16.40 -26.69
C GLN A 940 -1.23 17.91 -26.63
N ILE A 941 -0.67 18.70 -27.56
CA ILE A 941 -0.91 20.15 -27.60
C ILE A 941 -2.39 20.47 -27.88
N ILE A 942 -3.07 19.74 -28.77
CA ILE A 942 -4.50 19.98 -29.02
C ILE A 942 -5.34 19.63 -27.79
N GLU A 943 -5.01 18.55 -27.08
CA GLU A 943 -5.67 18.19 -25.82
C GLU A 943 -5.48 19.28 -24.76
N GLU A 944 -4.24 19.73 -24.55
CA GLU A 944 -3.88 20.87 -23.70
C GLU A 944 -4.67 22.14 -24.06
N GLU A 945 -4.77 22.45 -25.35
CA GLU A 945 -5.41 23.68 -25.82
C GLU A 945 -6.94 23.62 -25.86
N SER A 946 -7.52 22.43 -25.70
CA SER A 946 -8.96 22.24 -25.58
C SER A 946 -9.53 22.46 -24.17
N TYR A 947 -8.69 22.66 -23.14
CA TYR A 947 -9.14 22.82 -21.75
C TYR A 947 -9.94 24.11 -21.47
N ASP A 948 -9.78 25.17 -22.27
CA ASP A 948 -10.42 26.47 -22.02
C ASP A 948 -11.81 26.61 -22.70
N ASP A 949 -12.44 25.49 -23.09
CA ASP A 949 -13.72 25.34 -23.82
C ASP A 949 -13.86 26.07 -25.19
N ALA A 950 -12.94 26.99 -25.51
CA ALA A 950 -12.93 27.73 -26.77
C ALA A 950 -12.65 26.79 -27.97
N PRO A 951 -13.47 26.83 -29.04
CA PRO A 951 -13.28 25.97 -30.20
C PRO A 951 -11.95 26.23 -30.90
N ILE A 952 -11.24 25.15 -31.21
CA ILE A 952 -10.00 25.21 -31.99
C ILE A 952 -10.37 25.13 -33.46
N ILE A 953 -9.99 26.12 -34.24
CA ILE A 953 -10.19 26.19 -35.69
C ILE A 953 -8.86 26.03 -36.42
N ALA A 954 -8.83 25.36 -37.56
CA ALA A 954 -7.62 25.20 -38.38
C ALA A 954 -7.95 24.94 -39.85
N GLU A 955 -6.93 24.95 -40.70
CA GLU A 955 -7.01 24.53 -42.10
C GLU A 955 -6.12 23.31 -42.37
N CYS A 956 -6.61 22.33 -43.14
CA CYS A 956 -5.82 21.16 -43.54
C CYS A 956 -6.00 20.81 -45.03
N ILE A 957 -4.99 20.20 -45.65
CA ILE A 957 -5.04 19.78 -47.06
C ILE A 957 -5.64 18.36 -47.11
N PRO A 958 -6.81 18.12 -47.71
CA PRO A 958 -7.48 16.82 -47.65
C PRO A 958 -6.65 15.67 -48.24
N GLU A 959 -5.71 15.96 -49.15
CA GLU A 959 -4.84 14.95 -49.74
C GLU A 959 -3.67 14.50 -48.85
N THR A 960 -3.36 15.17 -47.74
CA THR A 960 -2.27 14.77 -46.83
C THR A 960 -2.75 13.78 -45.76
N ARG A 961 -1.86 12.88 -45.32
CA ARG A 961 -2.20 11.88 -44.29
C ARG A 961 -2.61 12.51 -42.96
N ILE A 962 -1.95 13.61 -42.56
CA ILE A 962 -2.22 14.30 -41.30
C ILE A 962 -3.67 14.80 -41.19
N SER A 963 -4.34 15.09 -42.30
CA SER A 963 -5.76 15.47 -42.31
C SER A 963 -6.68 14.35 -41.83
N SER A 964 -6.28 13.08 -41.98
CA SER A 964 -6.99 11.97 -41.33
C SER A 964 -6.74 11.93 -39.82
N LYS A 965 -5.50 12.19 -39.36
CA LYS A 965 -5.19 12.33 -37.93
C LYS A 965 -6.03 13.44 -37.28
N TYR A 966 -6.12 14.61 -37.92
CA TYR A 966 -6.88 15.74 -37.38
C TYR A 966 -8.37 15.42 -37.16
N ILE A 967 -9.02 14.82 -38.16
CA ILE A 967 -10.48 14.63 -38.13
C ILE A 967 -10.88 13.33 -37.41
N ASP A 968 -10.16 12.23 -37.66
CA ASP A 968 -10.51 10.90 -37.13
C ASP A 968 -9.95 10.65 -35.71
N GLU A 969 -8.77 11.20 -35.38
CA GLU A 969 -8.03 10.82 -34.16
C GLU A 969 -7.88 11.98 -33.16
N THR A 970 -7.63 13.23 -33.59
CA THR A 970 -7.61 14.40 -32.69
C THR A 970 -8.95 15.13 -32.61
N GLY A 971 -10.01 14.57 -33.19
CA GLY A 971 -11.40 14.94 -32.91
C GLY A 971 -11.94 16.19 -33.59
N PHE A 972 -11.27 16.75 -34.60
CA PHE A 972 -11.85 17.84 -35.41
C PHE A 972 -12.97 17.35 -36.33
N ASP A 973 -13.84 18.26 -36.77
CA ASP A 973 -14.78 18.06 -37.86
C ASP A 973 -14.46 19.02 -39.00
N ALA A 974 -14.53 18.60 -40.27
CA ALA A 974 -14.48 19.53 -41.39
C ALA A 974 -15.84 20.23 -41.55
N VAL A 975 -15.86 21.57 -41.53
CA VAL A 975 -17.08 22.38 -41.57
C VAL A 975 -17.21 23.25 -42.83
N GLY A 976 -16.18 23.27 -43.68
CA GLY A 976 -16.11 24.05 -44.91
C GLY A 976 -14.87 23.71 -45.74
N SER A 977 -14.74 24.33 -46.93
CA SER A 977 -13.48 24.29 -47.68
C SER A 977 -13.23 25.60 -48.45
N GLU A 978 -11.97 25.94 -48.66
CA GLU A 978 -11.52 27.05 -49.50
C GLU A 978 -10.45 26.60 -50.52
N ILE A 979 -10.08 27.48 -51.45
CA ILE A 979 -9.01 27.23 -52.43
C ILE A 979 -7.96 28.35 -52.29
N LEU A 980 -6.79 28.00 -51.78
CA LEU A 980 -5.64 28.89 -51.65
C LEU A 980 -4.60 28.54 -52.73
N GLN A 981 -4.34 29.45 -53.66
CA GLN A 981 -3.37 29.27 -54.77
C GLN A 981 -3.53 27.95 -55.54
N GLY A 982 -4.77 27.50 -55.73
CA GLY A 982 -5.10 26.26 -56.45
C GLY A 982 -5.06 24.98 -55.61
N ILE A 983 -4.65 25.05 -54.35
CA ILE A 983 -4.74 23.95 -53.38
C ILE A 983 -6.04 24.08 -52.59
N ARG A 984 -6.80 22.99 -52.44
CA ARG A 984 -7.97 22.96 -51.57
C ARG A 984 -7.54 22.82 -50.12
N LEU A 985 -8.16 23.61 -49.24
CA LEU A 985 -8.06 23.48 -47.79
C LEU A 985 -9.43 23.11 -47.24
N LEU A 986 -9.50 22.16 -46.31
CA LEU A 986 -10.66 21.95 -45.45
C LEU A 986 -10.53 22.86 -44.23
N ASN A 987 -11.60 23.59 -43.92
CA ASN A 987 -11.72 24.35 -42.69
C ASN A 987 -12.24 23.38 -41.63
N ILE A 988 -11.43 23.09 -40.62
CA ILE A 988 -11.71 22.11 -39.57
C ILE A 988 -11.92 22.80 -38.22
N VAL A 989 -12.79 22.25 -37.38
CA VAL A 989 -13.11 22.77 -36.04
C VAL A 989 -13.19 21.63 -35.03
N ARG A 990 -12.50 21.74 -33.89
CA ARG A 990 -12.70 20.90 -32.70
C ARG A 990 -13.44 21.73 -31.66
N ASP A 991 -14.67 21.35 -31.35
CA ASP A 991 -15.43 21.85 -30.21
C ASP A 991 -15.41 20.82 -29.05
N ALA A 992 -15.79 21.22 -27.84
CA ALA A 992 -15.76 20.36 -26.65
C ALA A 992 -16.65 19.09 -26.77
N ASN A 993 -17.61 19.07 -27.70
CA ASN A 993 -18.48 17.92 -27.93
C ASN A 993 -17.95 16.99 -29.03
N SER A 994 -17.08 17.48 -29.92
CA SER A 994 -16.62 16.79 -31.12
C SER A 994 -15.89 15.46 -30.82
N VAL A 995 -15.35 15.28 -29.62
CA VAL A 995 -14.67 14.03 -29.19
C VAL A 995 -15.67 12.89 -28.88
N ASN A 996 -16.91 13.23 -28.52
CA ASN A 996 -17.92 12.26 -28.03
C ASN A 996 -18.91 11.80 -29.11
N GLU A 997 -18.68 12.12 -30.39
CA GLU A 997 -19.59 11.72 -31.47
C GLU A 997 -19.60 10.20 -31.72
N ILE A 998 -20.80 9.62 -31.82
CA ILE A 998 -21.01 8.16 -31.88
C ILE A 998 -20.30 7.52 -33.08
N ASP A 999 -20.15 8.22 -34.20
CA ASP A 999 -19.43 7.65 -35.34
C ASP A 999 -17.93 7.55 -35.13
N LYS A 1000 -17.30 8.44 -34.35
CA LYS A 1000 -15.88 8.31 -33.97
C LYS A 1000 -15.61 7.06 -33.12
N GLN A 1001 -16.63 6.51 -32.45
CA GLN A 1001 -16.57 5.24 -31.72
C GLN A 1001 -16.70 3.99 -32.61
N LEU A 1002 -17.14 4.12 -33.87
CA LEU A 1002 -17.25 2.98 -34.79
C LEU A 1002 -15.87 2.48 -35.23
N SER A 1003 -15.74 1.19 -35.52
CA SER A 1003 -14.56 0.69 -36.25
C SER A 1003 -14.46 1.32 -37.65
N LYS A 1004 -13.25 1.32 -38.25
CA LYS A 1004 -13.05 1.84 -39.61
C LYS A 1004 -13.85 1.00 -40.63
N GLU A 1005 -14.01 -0.29 -40.37
CA GLU A 1005 -14.87 -1.22 -41.09
C GLU A 1005 -16.35 -0.82 -41.06
N GLU A 1006 -16.89 -0.47 -39.89
CA GLU A 1006 -18.28 -0.02 -39.74
C GLU A 1006 -18.52 1.36 -40.34
N ALA A 1007 -17.57 2.29 -40.15
CA ALA A 1007 -17.64 3.63 -40.68
C ALA A 1007 -17.69 3.66 -42.23
N VAL A 1008 -17.08 2.70 -42.92
CA VAL A 1008 -17.13 2.58 -44.39
C VAL A 1008 -18.57 2.43 -44.91
N TYR A 1009 -19.48 1.81 -44.15
CA TYR A 1009 -20.89 1.70 -44.57
C TYR A 1009 -21.66 3.02 -44.49
N LEU A 1010 -21.13 4.01 -43.76
CA LEU A 1010 -21.69 5.36 -43.61
C LEU A 1010 -20.91 6.41 -44.43
N ALA A 1011 -19.76 6.05 -45.00
CA ALA A 1011 -18.83 7.00 -45.60
C ALA A 1011 -18.92 7.07 -47.13
N ARG A 1012 -18.56 8.23 -47.68
CA ARG A 1012 -18.30 8.47 -49.10
C ARG A 1012 -16.81 8.22 -49.39
N GLU A 1013 -16.48 7.52 -50.48
CA GLU A 1013 -15.10 7.43 -50.96
C GLU A 1013 -14.65 8.79 -51.53
N VAL A 1014 -13.47 9.25 -51.11
CA VAL A 1014 -12.91 10.57 -51.48
C VAL A 1014 -11.76 10.44 -52.47
N THR A 1015 -11.89 11.11 -53.61
CA THR A 1015 -10.90 11.12 -54.71
C THR A 1015 -9.95 12.32 -54.63
N ASP A 1016 -8.84 12.32 -55.39
CA ASP A 1016 -7.97 13.51 -55.45
C ASP A 1016 -8.68 14.66 -56.18
N GLY A 1017 -8.61 15.87 -55.62
CA GLY A 1017 -9.30 17.03 -56.17
C GLY A 1017 -10.82 17.05 -55.96
N ASP A 1018 -11.32 16.24 -55.01
CA ASP A 1018 -12.72 16.27 -54.56
C ASP A 1018 -13.17 17.69 -54.19
N ASP A 1019 -14.43 18.03 -54.45
CA ASP A 1019 -14.97 19.35 -54.18
C ASP A 1019 -15.70 19.48 -52.84
N PHE A 1020 -15.93 18.35 -52.15
CA PHE A 1020 -16.58 18.30 -50.85
C PHE A 1020 -17.92 19.06 -50.83
N MET A 1021 -18.75 18.85 -51.85
CA MET A 1021 -20.06 19.51 -52.01
C MET A 1021 -20.95 19.41 -50.76
N GLU A 1022 -20.83 18.35 -49.97
CA GLU A 1022 -21.52 18.16 -48.69
C GLU A 1022 -21.26 19.33 -47.71
N LEU A 1023 -20.01 19.78 -47.62
CA LEU A 1023 -19.63 20.92 -46.77
C LEU A 1023 -20.26 22.22 -47.27
N SER A 1024 -20.39 22.40 -48.59
CA SER A 1024 -21.09 23.55 -49.18
C SER A 1024 -22.61 23.52 -48.93
N GLN A 1025 -23.17 22.34 -48.65
CA GLN A 1025 -24.57 22.15 -48.26
C GLN A 1025 -24.79 22.30 -46.75
N GLY A 1026 -23.73 22.60 -45.98
CA GLY A 1026 -23.78 22.81 -44.53
C GLY A 1026 -23.67 21.54 -43.70
N GLN A 1027 -23.31 20.40 -44.30
CA GLN A 1027 -22.92 19.20 -43.57
C GLN A 1027 -21.53 19.37 -42.94
N LYS A 1028 -21.24 18.64 -41.87
CA LYS A 1028 -19.88 18.46 -41.33
C LYS A 1028 -19.33 17.11 -41.82
N ALA A 1029 -18.03 17.01 -42.10
CA ALA A 1029 -17.35 15.72 -42.18
C ALA A 1029 -16.77 15.36 -40.80
N THR A 1030 -17.41 14.41 -40.12
CA THR A 1030 -17.11 14.02 -38.73
C THR A 1030 -16.01 12.95 -38.65
N ARG A 1031 -15.73 12.26 -39.76
CA ARG A 1031 -14.59 11.34 -39.89
C ARG A 1031 -13.93 11.49 -41.25
N TYR A 1032 -12.61 11.33 -41.28
CA TYR A 1032 -11.82 11.28 -42.50
C TYR A 1032 -10.68 10.27 -42.35
N PHE A 1033 -10.76 9.12 -43.00
CA PHE A 1033 -9.85 8.00 -42.72
C PHE A 1033 -9.46 7.20 -43.96
N TYR A 1034 -8.37 6.45 -43.84
CA TYR A 1034 -7.92 5.51 -44.86
C TYR A 1034 -8.39 4.09 -44.53
N TYR A 1035 -8.93 3.38 -45.53
CA TYR A 1035 -9.28 1.97 -45.45
C TYR A 1035 -9.00 1.28 -46.80
N ASN A 1036 -8.30 0.15 -46.80
CA ASN A 1036 -7.90 -0.57 -48.02
C ASN A 1036 -7.28 0.34 -49.12
N ASN A 1037 -6.36 1.23 -48.73
CA ASN A 1037 -5.70 2.23 -49.59
C ASN A 1037 -6.63 3.25 -50.29
N LYS A 1038 -7.89 3.35 -49.87
CA LYS A 1038 -8.85 4.39 -50.28
C LYS A 1038 -9.10 5.35 -49.11
N ARG A 1039 -9.46 6.60 -49.41
CA ARG A 1039 -9.91 7.59 -48.41
C ARG A 1039 -11.42 7.58 -48.32
N TYR A 1040 -11.94 7.78 -47.13
CA TYR A 1040 -13.36 7.83 -46.83
C TYR A 1040 -13.68 9.02 -45.92
N ALA A 1041 -14.83 9.64 -46.14
CA ALA A 1041 -15.36 10.71 -45.31
C ALA A 1041 -16.81 10.40 -44.88
N VAL A 1042 -17.10 10.52 -43.58
CA VAL A 1042 -18.47 10.42 -43.05
C VAL A 1042 -19.03 11.83 -42.92
N PHE A 1043 -20.21 12.08 -43.52
CA PHE A 1043 -20.85 13.39 -43.48
C PHE A 1043 -22.15 13.37 -42.66
N ARG A 1044 -22.38 14.44 -41.88
CA ARG A 1044 -23.55 14.62 -41.01
C ARG A 1044 -24.23 15.96 -41.27
N ASP A 1045 -25.55 15.97 -41.35
CA ASP A 1045 -26.33 17.21 -41.30
C ASP A 1045 -26.25 17.84 -39.91
N ARG A 1046 -26.06 19.17 -39.86
CA ARG A 1046 -26.13 19.96 -38.61
C ARG A 1046 -27.42 19.75 -37.80
N GLY A 1047 -28.50 19.26 -38.43
CA GLY A 1047 -29.79 19.01 -37.78
C GLY A 1047 -29.92 17.68 -37.05
N TYR A 1048 -29.03 16.70 -37.26
CA TYR A 1048 -29.22 15.36 -36.70
C TYR A 1048 -29.08 15.29 -35.17
N ALA A 1049 -28.32 16.19 -34.56
CA ALA A 1049 -28.16 16.28 -33.11
C ALA A 1049 -29.47 16.60 -32.37
N GLN A 1050 -30.43 17.28 -33.01
CA GLN A 1050 -31.77 17.57 -32.43
C GLN A 1050 -32.78 16.42 -32.59
N LEU A 1051 -32.40 15.30 -33.22
CA LEU A 1051 -33.24 14.11 -33.41
C LEU A 1051 -32.75 12.89 -32.63
N ALA A 1052 -31.55 12.97 -32.04
CA ALA A 1052 -30.95 11.92 -31.20
C ALA A 1052 -31.02 12.22 -29.68
N ALA A 1053 -31.36 13.46 -29.31
CA ALA A 1053 -31.66 13.92 -27.95
C ALA A 1053 -33.17 14.17 -27.79
#